data_AF-A0A7G1HXS6-F1
#
_entry.id   AF-A0A7G1HXS6-F1
#
_cell.length_a   1.000
_cell.length_b   1.000
_cell.length_c   1.000
_cell.angle_alpha   90.00
_cell.angle_beta   90.00
_cell.angle_gamma   90.00
#
_symmetry.space_group_name_H-M   'P 1'
#
loop_
_entity.id
_entity.type
_entity.pdbx_description
1 polymer ?
#
loop_
_entity_poly.entity_id
_entity_poly.type
_entity_poly.pdbx_seq_one_letter_code
_entity_poly.pdbx_strand_id
1 'polypeptide(L)'
;MKKANLLFCLGIIYFFNVVLVFAIEDTSKWSFARKAAGQSYSDNIISTYIRPSEYILETTASINVAINGVYTGVYNYKDDKGKVIHFASLECDDVVSSEITVSYSTTIKTFEVYTGEELVSVQKKSAKVIGFKSPAIDRKLIIELIGNTRSDILHLFINSKGKGFPQVESPQGYIYDESFGLCIFGPGYYDLSKMSINAELRKAKSIYIMGGALVDEWIGFDGSLDDRVYGRGLFMGNKSLGMKLVSPVNSKIQLNDDIWEFAIKAIGERTTDENLITYSRPLEYPMEGPAQFTISVNGKYTGIYNDNNCFGGSVNFGYFDFKENVPVTIDISYAGILDDFDLIPDRYGVRAYRKDDRTITFTLNEADVNLTLIVNDDYRGDVLHLFANSIDEEVPESVRGKSGYIYEPTSKLHYFGPGYYDLSEFFSEGKLTLNKDHRAYLAGGAVLDGQLCISSGTSARIFGRGMVMNQEHNKGMVTQVKWSSGATVEGIIIHGHRAKSWTTGVDNSSDIHFKNVKIISTRYASTDGCDINLSTDCTFENMFIRACDDAIAIKGMAPSTTLPSNYKPNRNLTFERIQLWNDANNAFGLGAETQASIYENISLKNSDILFSYDDPNHHEQLDERSAMNICALHGTYFRNILFEDIRVYRCERLIGLGFKNDFWFGSLQGNQKLPGGIEEITFRNVTSMSNSGSEIANDIWLYGWYEDGTPMKEVKNIVFDNVIIEGNLLTGDDNMHIKTNNTDDHELVKNLIFKNSVSDMNLFVNDNRQVSMYPIATDAGRNIYVIGISSPCWQAYNVNGYLCKEGVGNMIPVNGWSPGVYLVKIYDTDNNVIKVGKIIIR
;
A
#
# COMPACT_ATOMS: atom_id res chain seq x y z
N MET A 1 19.82 8.77 90.77
CA MET A 1 20.88 9.81 90.89
C MET A 1 20.95 10.58 89.58
N LYS A 2 21.09 11.93 89.62
CA LYS A 2 21.55 12.88 88.56
C LYS A 2 21.01 12.68 87.11
N LYS A 3 20.19 13.61 86.58
CA LYS A 3 20.55 14.84 85.81
C LYS A 3 21.25 14.55 84.46
N ALA A 4 20.97 15.23 83.33
CA ALA A 4 19.94 16.21 82.93
C ALA A 4 20.07 16.54 81.41
N ASN A 5 19.03 17.17 80.79
CA ASN A 5 19.05 18.30 79.82
C ASN A 5 20.01 18.33 78.59
N LEU A 6 19.75 19.01 77.45
CA LEU A 6 18.57 19.64 76.79
C LEU A 6 19.01 20.12 75.36
N LEU A 7 18.06 20.32 74.43
CA LEU A 7 18.11 20.99 73.10
C LEU A 7 19.35 21.84 72.68
N PHE A 8 19.70 21.83 71.37
CA PHE A 8 19.41 22.95 70.44
C PHE A 8 19.57 22.60 68.94
N CYS A 9 19.05 23.48 68.06
CA CYS A 9 18.85 23.28 66.61
C CYS A 9 19.84 24.04 65.69
N LEU A 10 19.65 23.87 64.36
CA LEU A 10 20.03 24.72 63.19
C LEU A 10 21.39 24.49 62.48
N GLY A 11 21.35 24.46 61.14
CA GLY A 11 22.42 25.02 60.28
C GLY A 11 22.79 24.35 58.95
N ILE A 12 22.01 24.58 57.87
CA ILE A 12 22.43 24.96 56.49
C ILE A 12 23.62 24.17 55.86
N ILE A 13 23.42 23.23 54.91
CA ILE A 13 23.18 23.36 53.44
C ILE A 13 24.39 23.84 52.59
N TYR A 14 24.56 23.14 51.45
CA TYR A 14 25.43 23.34 50.27
C TYR A 14 26.80 22.62 50.26
N PHE A 15 27.31 22.12 49.12
CA PHE A 15 26.75 22.02 47.74
C PHE A 15 27.39 20.84 46.98
N PHE A 16 26.63 20.02 46.22
CA PHE A 16 27.08 19.38 44.96
C PHE A 16 25.89 18.77 44.19
N ASN A 17 25.79 19.07 42.89
CA ASN A 17 24.79 18.49 41.99
C ASN A 17 25.02 16.99 41.79
N VAL A 18 24.03 16.16 42.14
CA VAL A 18 23.98 14.75 41.77
C VAL A 18 22.57 14.43 41.28
N VAL A 19 22.43 14.15 39.98
CA VAL A 19 21.28 13.40 39.47
C VAL A 19 21.38 12.01 40.06
N LEU A 20 20.51 11.71 41.04
CA LEU A 20 20.48 10.43 41.74
C LEU A 20 19.90 9.34 40.81
N VAL A 21 20.76 8.80 39.95
CA VAL A 21 20.52 7.52 39.29
C VAL A 21 20.59 6.44 40.39
N PHE A 22 19.43 6.05 40.92
CA PHE A 22 19.34 4.91 41.82
C PHE A 22 19.70 3.64 41.05
N ALA A 23 20.70 2.90 41.54
CA ALA A 23 21.03 1.59 40.99
C ALA A 23 19.80 0.67 41.05
N ILE A 24 19.61 -0.15 40.02
CA ILE A 24 18.54 -1.15 39.99
C ILE A 24 18.78 -2.15 41.13
N GLU A 25 17.99 -2.06 42.21
CA GLU A 25 17.99 -3.05 43.28
C GLU A 25 17.58 -4.41 42.71
N ASP A 26 18.17 -5.52 43.19
CA ASP A 26 17.75 -6.88 42.81
C ASP A 26 16.32 -7.15 43.31
N THR A 27 15.34 -6.86 42.45
CA THR A 27 13.91 -7.00 42.76
C THR A 27 13.43 -8.46 42.75
N SER A 28 14.30 -9.44 42.47
CA SER A 28 13.93 -10.86 42.51
C SER A 28 13.46 -11.32 43.89
N LYS A 29 14.01 -10.72 44.95
CA LYS A 29 13.71 -11.02 46.36
C LYS A 29 12.57 -10.18 46.94
N TRP A 30 12.02 -9.23 46.18
CA TRP A 30 10.94 -8.38 46.66
C TRP A 30 9.63 -9.16 46.78
N SER A 31 8.94 -9.02 47.91
CA SER A 31 7.59 -9.55 48.07
C SER A 31 6.63 -8.91 47.06
N PHE A 32 5.53 -9.60 46.73
CA PHE A 32 4.53 -9.08 45.79
C PHE A 32 4.02 -7.69 46.22
N ALA A 33 3.77 -7.49 47.51
CA ALA A 33 3.36 -6.19 48.06
C ALA A 33 4.44 -5.10 47.93
N ARG A 34 5.74 -5.45 48.04
CA ARG A 34 6.85 -4.51 47.81
C ARG A 34 6.97 -4.12 46.33
N LYS A 35 6.72 -5.07 45.41
CA LYS A 35 6.64 -4.79 43.96
C LYS A 35 5.46 -3.86 43.63
N ALA A 36 4.29 -4.08 44.23
CA ALA A 36 3.12 -3.21 44.06
C ALA A 36 3.31 -1.80 44.65
N ALA A 37 4.25 -1.61 45.58
CA ALA A 37 4.60 -0.30 46.08
C ALA A 37 5.45 0.51 45.08
N GLY A 38 6.06 -0.13 44.07
CA GLY A 38 6.92 0.51 43.08
C GLY A 38 8.30 0.90 43.60
N GLN A 39 9.11 1.49 42.72
CA GLN A 39 10.43 2.02 43.00
C GLN A 39 10.58 3.42 42.37
N SER A 40 11.32 4.30 43.04
CA SER A 40 11.62 5.64 42.52
C SER A 40 12.84 5.51 41.62
N TYR A 41 12.62 5.60 40.31
CA TYR A 41 13.67 5.42 39.32
C TYR A 41 13.47 6.40 38.17
N SER A 42 14.56 6.95 37.65
CA SER A 42 14.54 7.81 36.47
C SER A 42 15.91 7.77 35.81
N ASP A 43 15.94 7.48 34.51
CA ASP A 43 17.15 7.54 33.67
C ASP A 43 16.90 8.48 32.47
N ASN A 44 17.42 8.21 31.29
CA ASN A 44 17.11 8.99 30.09
C ASN A 44 15.88 8.52 29.32
N ILE A 45 15.35 7.32 29.61
CA ILE A 45 14.32 6.64 28.80
C ILE A 45 13.01 6.49 29.58
N ILE A 46 13.07 6.10 30.86
CA ILE A 46 11.90 5.79 31.69
C ILE A 46 11.89 6.57 33.02
N SER A 47 10.72 6.69 33.64
CA SER A 47 10.59 7.00 35.07
C SER A 47 9.51 6.14 35.71
N THR A 48 9.74 5.70 36.94
CA THR A 48 8.76 5.00 37.78
C THR A 48 8.72 5.62 39.16
N TYR A 49 7.61 5.41 39.87
CA TYR A 49 7.36 6.06 41.15
C TYR A 49 7.02 5.05 42.24
N ILE A 50 7.32 5.43 43.48
CA ILE A 50 6.80 4.73 44.67
C ILE A 50 5.38 5.23 44.92
N ARG A 51 4.45 4.32 45.22
CA ARG A 51 3.13 4.70 45.73
C ARG A 51 3.29 5.36 47.11
N PRO A 52 2.77 6.58 47.33
CA PRO A 52 2.77 7.23 48.64
C PRO A 52 2.26 6.28 49.73
N SER A 53 2.99 6.22 50.85
CA SER A 53 2.69 5.31 51.97
C SER A 53 1.39 5.67 52.70
N GLU A 54 1.01 6.94 52.55
CA GLU A 54 -0.18 7.59 53.07
C GLU A 54 -1.46 7.15 52.33
N TYR A 55 -1.33 6.66 51.09
CA TYR A 55 -2.46 6.11 50.34
C TYR A 55 -2.76 4.66 50.76
N ILE A 56 -3.85 4.51 51.49
CA ILE A 56 -4.36 3.20 51.93
C ILE A 56 -5.12 2.54 50.78
N LEU A 57 -4.62 1.41 50.29
CA LEU A 57 -5.32 0.58 49.31
C LEU A 57 -6.64 0.03 49.90
N GLU A 58 -7.71 0.03 49.11
CA GLU A 58 -8.98 -0.58 49.52
C GLU A 58 -8.96 -2.12 49.56
N THR A 59 -8.01 -2.73 48.85
CA THR A 59 -7.71 -4.18 48.92
C THR A 59 -6.21 -4.44 48.78
N THR A 60 -5.74 -5.60 49.24
CA THR A 60 -4.36 -6.04 49.00
C THR A 60 -4.06 -6.08 47.49
N ALA A 61 -2.93 -5.50 47.08
CA ALA A 61 -2.58 -5.41 45.66
C ALA A 61 -2.46 -6.79 45.00
N SER A 62 -3.32 -7.05 44.02
CA SER A 62 -3.32 -8.23 43.16
C SER A 62 -2.41 -8.07 41.93
N ILE A 63 -2.04 -6.83 41.57
CA ILE A 63 -1.29 -6.45 40.37
C ILE A 63 0.04 -5.74 40.74
N ASN A 64 1.10 -6.03 39.99
CA ASN A 64 2.29 -5.19 39.86
C ASN A 64 2.46 -4.75 38.41
N VAL A 65 3.01 -3.55 38.18
CA VAL A 65 3.39 -3.04 36.86
C VAL A 65 4.88 -2.71 36.87
N ALA A 66 5.61 -3.12 35.83
CA ALA A 66 6.99 -2.74 35.60
C ALA A 66 7.24 -2.32 34.15
N ILE A 67 8.28 -1.52 33.93
CA ILE A 67 8.83 -1.22 32.60
C ILE A 67 10.33 -1.50 32.62
N ASN A 68 10.84 -2.27 31.66
CA ASN A 68 12.25 -2.74 31.63
C ASN A 68 12.71 -3.38 32.96
N GLY A 69 11.80 -4.06 33.67
CA GLY A 69 12.06 -4.68 34.99
C GLY A 69 11.99 -3.73 36.20
N VAL A 70 11.76 -2.44 35.98
CA VAL A 70 11.64 -1.38 37.00
C VAL A 70 10.17 -1.23 37.39
N TYR A 71 9.81 -1.47 38.66
CA TYR A 71 8.40 -1.47 39.12
C TYR A 71 7.87 -0.05 39.39
N THR A 72 6.64 0.25 38.96
CA THR A 72 5.93 1.48 39.35
C THR A 72 4.79 1.19 40.34
N GLY A 73 4.45 2.18 41.16
CA GLY A 73 3.45 2.06 42.22
C GLY A 73 2.05 1.80 41.69
N VAL A 74 1.41 0.73 42.19
CA VAL A 74 0.04 0.35 41.83
C VAL A 74 -0.91 0.71 42.97
N TYR A 75 -1.97 1.41 42.61
CA TYR A 75 -3.04 1.88 43.47
C TYR A 75 -4.32 1.05 43.21
N ASN A 76 -5.30 1.11 44.13
CA ASN A 76 -6.65 0.60 43.87
C ASN A 76 -7.72 1.30 44.70
N TYR A 77 -8.92 1.41 44.11
CA TYR A 77 -10.15 1.88 44.74
C TYR A 77 -11.31 0.95 44.36
N LYS A 78 -12.47 1.05 45.02
CA LYS A 78 -13.71 0.44 44.55
C LYS A 78 -14.61 1.48 43.91
N ASP A 79 -15.21 1.14 42.78
CA ASP A 79 -16.28 1.92 42.18
C ASP A 79 -17.57 1.86 43.01
N ASP A 80 -18.57 2.65 42.63
CA ASP A 80 -19.89 2.70 43.29
C ASP A 80 -20.65 1.36 43.27
N LYS A 81 -20.19 0.37 42.47
CA LYS A 81 -20.74 -0.99 42.35
C LYS A 81 -19.92 -2.01 43.14
N GLY A 82 -18.86 -1.58 43.85
CA GLY A 82 -17.97 -2.42 44.64
C GLY A 82 -16.90 -3.18 43.85
N LYS A 83 -16.75 -2.93 42.54
CA LYS A 83 -15.70 -3.51 41.71
C LYS A 83 -14.39 -2.80 42.01
N VAL A 84 -13.33 -3.57 42.29
CA VAL A 84 -11.99 -3.02 42.49
C VAL A 84 -11.38 -2.64 41.15
N ILE A 85 -10.95 -1.39 41.03
CA ILE A 85 -10.25 -0.85 39.87
C ILE A 85 -8.82 -0.52 40.30
N HIS A 86 -7.85 -1.00 39.52
CA HIS A 86 -6.43 -0.76 39.74
C HIS A 86 -5.93 0.34 38.82
N PHE A 87 -4.88 1.04 39.24
CA PHE A 87 -4.27 2.07 38.41
C PHE A 87 -2.80 2.31 38.72
N ALA A 88 -2.04 2.79 37.73
CA ALA A 88 -0.62 3.08 37.81
C ALA A 88 -0.20 4.14 36.77
N SER A 89 0.92 4.85 37.03
CA SER A 89 1.53 5.80 36.09
C SER A 89 3.04 5.55 35.99
N LEU A 90 3.60 5.80 34.82
CA LEU A 90 5.04 5.81 34.53
C LEU A 90 5.36 6.85 33.43
N GLU A 91 6.65 7.15 33.24
CA GLU A 91 7.12 7.85 32.05
C GLU A 91 7.94 6.91 31.15
N CYS A 92 7.86 7.12 29.84
CA CYS A 92 8.68 6.44 28.83
C CYS A 92 8.80 7.32 27.57
N ASP A 93 10.01 7.59 27.09
CA ASP A 93 10.28 8.29 25.82
C ASP A 93 10.55 7.34 24.64
N ASP A 94 10.89 6.06 24.90
CA ASP A 94 11.09 5.03 23.87
C ASP A 94 10.29 3.76 24.20
N VAL A 95 9.02 3.77 23.79
CA VAL A 95 8.09 2.64 23.91
C VAL A 95 8.35 1.51 22.92
N VAL A 96 9.19 1.75 21.89
CA VAL A 96 9.52 0.74 20.88
C VAL A 96 10.59 -0.21 21.40
N SER A 97 11.57 0.28 22.17
CA SER A 97 12.54 -0.59 22.86
C SER A 97 12.04 -1.09 24.22
N SER A 98 11.19 -0.33 24.93
CA SER A 98 10.81 -0.65 26.31
C SER A 98 9.69 -1.69 26.45
N GLU A 99 9.93 -2.74 27.26
CA GLU A 99 8.94 -3.77 27.60
C GLU A 99 8.19 -3.43 28.88
N ILE A 100 6.85 -3.42 28.81
CA ILE A 100 5.96 -3.30 29.96
C ILE A 100 5.56 -4.70 30.42
N THR A 101 5.79 -4.98 31.69
CA THR A 101 5.44 -6.25 32.35
C THR A 101 4.32 -6.00 33.36
N VAL A 102 3.18 -6.67 33.20
CA VAL A 102 2.12 -6.74 34.22
C VAL A 102 2.18 -8.11 34.90
N SER A 103 2.25 -8.13 36.23
CA SER A 103 2.30 -9.35 37.04
C SER A 103 1.07 -9.44 37.95
N TYR A 104 0.51 -10.63 38.09
CA TYR A 104 -0.67 -10.89 38.91
C TYR A 104 -0.39 -11.91 40.01
N SER A 105 -1.08 -11.80 41.14
CA SER A 105 -0.87 -12.68 42.31
C SER A 105 -1.35 -14.12 42.05
N THR A 106 -2.24 -14.30 41.07
CA THR A 106 -2.76 -15.60 40.60
C THR A 106 -2.57 -15.76 39.08
N THR A 107 -2.96 -16.90 38.51
CA THR A 107 -2.83 -17.14 37.06
C THR A 107 -4.02 -16.56 36.30
N ILE A 108 -3.73 -15.73 35.30
CA ILE A 108 -4.71 -15.15 34.35
C ILE A 108 -4.85 -16.09 33.15
N LYS A 109 -6.04 -16.14 32.53
CA LYS A 109 -6.31 -16.91 31.30
C LYS A 109 -6.24 -16.06 30.04
N THR A 110 -6.85 -14.87 30.09
CA THR A 110 -6.91 -13.92 29.00
C THR A 110 -6.50 -12.55 29.51
N PHE A 111 -5.68 -11.87 28.73
CA PHE A 111 -5.28 -10.48 28.92
C PHE A 111 -5.68 -9.68 27.68
N GLU A 112 -6.33 -8.55 27.90
CA GLU A 112 -6.88 -7.69 26.85
C GLU A 112 -6.43 -6.26 27.14
N VAL A 113 -5.79 -5.60 26.17
CA VAL A 113 -5.33 -4.20 26.25
C VAL A 113 -6.18 -3.36 25.33
N TYR A 114 -6.79 -2.33 25.88
CA TYR A 114 -7.60 -1.37 25.17
C TYR A 114 -6.98 0.03 25.22
N THR A 115 -7.21 0.85 24.20
CA THR A 115 -7.06 2.30 24.29
C THR A 115 -8.41 2.97 24.05
N GLY A 116 -8.98 3.59 25.08
CA GLY A 116 -10.38 4.00 25.03
C GLY A 116 -11.28 2.76 24.95
N GLU A 117 -12.04 2.64 23.87
CA GLU A 117 -12.94 1.50 23.59
C GLU A 117 -12.36 0.48 22.59
N GLU A 118 -11.20 0.78 21.98
CA GLU A 118 -10.57 -0.04 20.96
C GLU A 118 -9.65 -1.10 21.57
N LEU A 119 -9.78 -2.38 21.17
CA LEU A 119 -8.90 -3.47 21.58
C LEU A 119 -7.61 -3.45 20.74
N VAL A 120 -6.47 -3.27 21.41
CA VAL A 120 -5.13 -3.14 20.79
C VAL A 120 -4.27 -4.39 20.95
N SER A 121 -4.54 -5.23 21.96
CA SER A 121 -3.83 -6.51 22.12
C SER A 121 -4.66 -7.53 22.88
N VAL A 122 -4.66 -8.78 22.41
CA VAL A 122 -5.24 -9.91 23.13
C VAL A 122 -4.20 -11.02 23.28
N GLN A 123 -4.03 -11.55 24.48
CA GLN A 123 -3.22 -12.76 24.71
C GLN A 123 -4.02 -13.79 25.51
N LYS A 124 -4.30 -14.93 24.88
CA LYS A 124 -4.99 -16.10 25.47
C LYS A 124 -3.99 -17.10 26.04
N LYS A 125 -3.04 -16.61 26.85
CA LYS A 125 -1.94 -17.40 27.41
C LYS A 125 -2.06 -17.48 28.94
N SER A 126 -2.15 -18.71 29.46
CA SER A 126 -2.21 -18.92 30.92
C SER A 126 -0.88 -18.55 31.59
N ALA A 127 -0.83 -17.41 32.26
CA ALA A 127 0.39 -16.86 32.84
C ALA A 127 0.12 -16.07 34.15
N LYS A 128 1.16 -15.90 34.97
CA LYS A 128 1.16 -14.97 36.11
C LYS A 128 1.81 -13.63 35.79
N VAL A 129 2.52 -13.56 34.67
CA VAL A 129 3.32 -12.43 34.21
C VAL A 129 3.16 -12.36 32.71
N ILE A 130 2.88 -11.17 32.20
CA ILE A 130 2.62 -10.88 30.79
C ILE A 130 3.47 -9.67 30.39
N GLY A 131 4.18 -9.80 29.28
CA GLY A 131 5.00 -8.75 28.68
C GLY A 131 4.36 -8.24 27.39
N PHE A 132 4.36 -6.93 27.20
CA PHE A 132 3.90 -6.26 25.99
C PHE A 132 4.63 -4.91 25.84
N LYS A 133 4.59 -4.31 24.65
CA LYS A 133 5.09 -2.95 24.41
C LYS A 133 3.92 -1.99 24.30
N SER A 134 4.11 -0.73 24.71
CA SER A 134 3.06 0.28 24.52
C SER A 134 2.96 0.65 23.03
N PRO A 135 1.76 0.78 22.46
CA PRO A 135 1.59 1.26 21.09
C PRO A 135 1.98 2.74 20.92
N ALA A 136 1.98 3.52 22.01
CA ALA A 136 2.28 4.96 22.00
C ALA A 136 2.78 5.48 23.36
N ILE A 137 3.38 6.67 23.34
CA ILE A 137 3.59 7.55 24.52
C ILE A 137 2.37 8.45 24.75
N ASP A 138 2.31 9.13 25.90
CA ASP A 138 1.23 10.04 26.32
C ASP A 138 -0.19 9.44 26.16
N ARG A 139 -0.33 8.16 26.56
CA ARG A 139 -1.53 7.34 26.35
C ARG A 139 -2.00 6.67 27.65
N LYS A 140 -3.32 6.53 27.78
CA LYS A 140 -3.98 5.67 28.78
C LYS A 140 -4.29 4.30 28.16
N LEU A 141 -3.77 3.24 28.76
CA LEU A 141 -4.16 1.86 28.47
C LEU A 141 -5.19 1.39 29.50
N ILE A 142 -6.21 0.67 29.06
CA ILE A 142 -7.15 -0.06 29.92
C ILE A 142 -6.84 -1.54 29.75
N ILE A 143 -6.49 -2.20 30.83
CA ILE A 143 -5.99 -3.58 30.83
C ILE A 143 -6.99 -4.44 31.57
N GLU A 144 -7.66 -5.34 30.87
CA GLU A 144 -8.54 -6.34 31.48
C GLU A 144 -7.79 -7.66 31.70
N LEU A 145 -7.81 -8.14 32.95
CA LEU A 145 -7.11 -9.35 33.40
C LEU A 145 -8.16 -10.38 33.81
N ILE A 146 -8.46 -11.33 32.91
CA ILE A 146 -9.55 -12.29 33.08
C ILE A 146 -9.00 -13.60 33.65
N GLY A 147 -9.23 -13.82 34.96
CA GLY A 147 -8.88 -15.03 35.68
C GLY A 147 -10.02 -16.04 35.80
N ASN A 148 -9.77 -17.18 36.45
CA ASN A 148 -10.79 -18.24 36.65
C ASN A 148 -11.96 -17.85 37.56
N THR A 149 -11.79 -16.85 38.42
CA THR A 149 -12.75 -16.52 39.51
C THR A 149 -13.00 -15.03 39.69
N ARG A 150 -12.31 -14.16 38.92
CA ARG A 150 -12.38 -12.69 39.01
C ARG A 150 -11.79 -12.06 37.74
N SER A 151 -12.36 -10.93 37.32
CA SER A 151 -11.75 -10.01 36.36
C SER A 151 -11.35 -8.72 37.07
N ASP A 152 -10.06 -8.35 36.96
CA ASP A 152 -9.53 -7.06 37.43
C ASP A 152 -9.29 -6.15 36.23
N ILE A 153 -9.50 -4.84 36.41
CA ILE A 153 -9.14 -3.81 35.44
C ILE A 153 -7.98 -2.98 36.00
N LEU A 154 -6.98 -2.72 35.15
CA LEU A 154 -5.88 -1.80 35.39
C LEU A 154 -5.95 -0.63 34.40
N HIS A 155 -5.97 0.61 34.90
CA HIS A 155 -5.69 1.80 34.09
C HIS A 155 -4.21 2.16 34.21
N LEU A 156 -3.46 2.00 33.12
CA LEU A 156 -2.03 2.33 33.05
C LEU A 156 -1.83 3.61 32.23
N PHE A 157 -1.22 4.63 32.85
CA PHE A 157 -0.89 5.90 32.22
C PHE A 157 0.59 5.94 31.87
N ILE A 158 0.90 6.18 30.60
CA ILE A 158 2.27 6.19 30.06
C ILE A 158 2.50 7.59 29.50
N ASN A 159 3.36 8.36 30.16
CA ASN A 159 3.62 9.77 29.82
C ASN A 159 5.02 9.93 29.19
N SER A 160 5.24 10.98 28.41
CA SER A 160 6.60 11.36 27.97
C SER A 160 7.38 12.08 29.09
N LYS A 161 8.71 12.02 29.04
CA LYS A 161 9.62 12.66 30.02
C LYS A 161 9.80 14.16 29.80
N GLY A 162 9.29 14.70 28.69
CA GLY A 162 9.04 16.13 28.36
C GLY A 162 9.99 17.20 28.92
N LYS A 163 10.68 17.93 28.04
CA LYS A 163 11.52 19.10 28.40
C LYS A 163 10.69 20.39 28.31
N GLY A 164 10.56 21.16 29.40
CA GLY A 164 9.98 22.52 29.30
C GLY A 164 9.44 23.21 30.56
N PHE A 165 9.31 22.53 31.70
CA PHE A 165 8.73 23.15 32.91
C PHE A 165 9.77 23.59 33.97
N PRO A 166 9.42 24.49 34.90
CA PRO A 166 10.36 25.01 35.89
C PRO A 166 11.03 23.87 36.65
N GLN A 167 12.36 23.93 36.76
CA GLN A 167 13.15 23.09 37.64
C GLN A 167 12.89 23.53 39.08
N VAL A 168 11.71 23.20 39.62
CA VAL A 168 11.42 23.36 41.03
C VAL A 168 12.18 22.27 41.77
N GLU A 169 13.11 22.65 42.63
CA GLU A 169 13.92 21.71 43.41
C GLU A 169 13.02 20.88 44.34
N SER A 170 12.64 19.69 43.86
CA SER A 170 11.94 18.60 44.57
C SER A 170 10.99 19.03 45.70
N PRO A 171 9.80 19.59 45.39
CA PRO A 171 8.79 19.88 46.40
C PRO A 171 8.42 18.63 47.19
N GLN A 172 8.67 18.63 48.50
CA GLN A 172 7.89 17.82 49.43
C GLN A 172 6.63 18.61 49.78
N GLY A 173 5.47 18.13 49.35
CA GLY A 173 4.20 18.84 49.50
C GLY A 173 3.74 19.56 48.23
N TYR A 174 2.80 20.50 48.40
CA TYR A 174 2.31 21.35 47.32
C TYR A 174 2.83 22.79 47.47
N ILE A 175 3.00 23.48 46.34
CA ILE A 175 3.49 24.87 46.26
C ILE A 175 2.55 25.67 45.36
N TYR A 176 2.22 26.91 45.73
CA TYR A 176 1.51 27.85 44.88
C TYR A 176 2.46 28.94 44.37
N ASP A 177 2.62 29.06 43.06
CA ASP A 177 3.32 30.17 42.40
C ASP A 177 2.31 31.27 42.05
N GLU A 178 2.32 32.36 42.84
CA GLU A 178 1.42 33.50 42.63
C GLU A 178 1.64 34.20 41.27
N SER A 179 2.84 34.11 40.68
CA SER A 179 3.23 34.81 39.45
C SER A 179 2.50 34.26 38.23
N PHE A 180 2.39 32.93 38.17
CA PHE A 180 1.68 32.21 37.11
C PHE A 180 0.25 31.80 37.52
N GLY A 181 -0.06 31.85 38.82
CA GLY A 181 -1.28 31.28 39.38
C GLY A 181 -1.27 29.75 39.31
N LEU A 182 -0.09 29.13 39.41
CA LEU A 182 0.10 27.69 39.22
C LEU A 182 0.25 26.99 40.58
N CYS A 183 -0.57 25.97 40.85
CA CYS A 183 -0.40 25.10 42.02
C CYS A 183 0.30 23.80 41.62
N ILE A 184 1.47 23.52 42.18
CA ILE A 184 2.29 22.33 41.91
C ILE A 184 2.16 21.34 43.06
N PHE A 185 1.78 20.09 42.78
CA PHE A 185 1.81 18.98 43.74
C PHE A 185 3.03 18.10 43.49
N GLY A 186 3.99 18.08 44.42
CA GLY A 186 5.14 17.17 44.40
C GLY A 186 4.78 15.73 44.79
N PRO A 187 5.68 14.74 44.63
CA PRO A 187 5.39 13.34 44.95
C PRO A 187 4.82 13.16 46.38
N GLY A 188 3.74 12.38 46.52
CA GLY A 188 2.96 12.29 47.76
C GLY A 188 1.46 12.08 47.52
N TYR A 189 0.69 11.87 48.59
CA TYR A 189 -0.78 11.74 48.53
C TYR A 189 -1.45 12.97 49.16
N TYR A 190 -2.40 13.55 48.44
CA TYR A 190 -3.07 14.81 48.79
C TYR A 190 -4.58 14.63 48.76
N ASP A 191 -5.15 14.40 49.93
CA ASP A 191 -6.59 14.28 50.15
C ASP A 191 -7.17 15.68 50.36
N LEU A 192 -7.71 16.28 49.30
CA LEU A 192 -8.01 17.70 49.28
C LEU A 192 -9.10 18.09 50.29
N SER A 193 -10.09 17.24 50.59
CA SER A 193 -11.09 17.56 51.63
C SER A 193 -10.56 17.50 53.06
N LYS A 194 -9.48 16.75 53.30
CA LYS A 194 -8.83 16.65 54.62
C LYS A 194 -7.70 17.66 54.80
N MET A 195 -7.20 18.24 53.72
CA MET A 195 -6.23 19.33 53.78
C MET A 195 -6.91 20.63 54.23
N SER A 196 -6.26 21.36 55.13
CA SER A 196 -6.59 22.77 55.41
C SER A 196 -6.16 23.62 54.21
N ILE A 197 -6.93 23.55 53.12
CA ILE A 197 -6.63 24.25 51.87
C ILE A 197 -6.71 25.76 52.13
N ASN A 198 -5.55 26.42 52.06
CA ASN A 198 -5.46 27.87 52.13
C ASN A 198 -6.20 28.53 50.95
N ALA A 199 -6.51 29.83 51.13
CA ALA A 199 -7.11 30.66 50.08
C ALA A 199 -6.29 30.70 48.78
N GLU A 200 -5.02 30.28 48.79
CA GLU A 200 -4.10 30.17 47.65
C GLU A 200 -4.57 29.18 46.58
N LEU A 201 -5.00 27.98 46.96
CA LEU A 201 -5.50 26.99 45.99
C LEU A 201 -6.79 27.47 45.29
N ARG A 202 -7.58 28.32 45.96
CA ARG A 202 -8.73 29.05 45.37
C ARG A 202 -8.34 30.22 44.46
N LYS A 203 -7.07 30.61 44.42
CA LYS A 203 -6.51 31.58 43.45
C LYS A 203 -5.84 30.87 42.27
N ALA A 204 -5.68 29.54 42.29
CA ALA A 204 -5.01 28.80 41.24
C ALA A 204 -5.76 28.91 39.90
N LYS A 205 -5.06 29.42 38.90
CA LYS A 205 -5.49 29.45 37.50
C LYS A 205 -5.30 28.07 36.86
N SER A 206 -4.25 27.36 37.25
CA SER A 206 -3.90 26.02 36.79
C SER A 206 -3.25 25.18 37.89
N ILE A 207 -3.26 23.86 37.70
CA ILE A 207 -2.69 22.88 38.62
C ILE A 207 -1.69 22.00 37.85
N TYR A 208 -0.54 21.69 38.43
CA TYR A 208 0.41 20.71 37.91
C TYR A 208 0.63 19.59 38.93
N ILE A 209 0.52 18.33 38.50
CA ILE A 209 0.69 17.15 39.36
C ILE A 209 1.95 16.41 38.92
N MET A 210 2.99 16.40 39.77
CA MET A 210 4.26 15.74 39.47
C MET A 210 4.11 14.22 39.44
N GLY A 211 4.96 13.56 38.67
CA GLY A 211 5.07 12.10 38.68
C GLY A 211 5.27 11.55 40.10
N GLY A 212 4.49 10.53 40.48
CA GLY A 212 4.48 9.99 41.85
C GLY A 212 3.62 10.75 42.85
N ALA A 213 2.94 11.83 42.44
CA ALA A 213 1.87 12.44 43.23
C ALA A 213 0.51 11.80 42.90
N LEU A 214 -0.35 11.64 43.91
CA LEU A 214 -1.77 11.35 43.78
C LEU A 214 -2.58 12.41 44.51
N VAL A 215 -3.47 13.09 43.80
CA VAL A 215 -4.36 14.12 44.34
C VAL A 215 -5.79 13.60 44.29
N ASP A 216 -6.49 13.63 45.43
CA ASP A 216 -7.82 13.04 45.64
C ASP A 216 -8.85 14.08 46.11
N GLU A 217 -10.10 13.85 45.72
CA GLU A 217 -11.31 14.67 45.88
C GLU A 217 -11.33 16.05 45.19
N TRP A 218 -12.54 16.51 44.88
CA TRP A 218 -12.78 17.75 44.14
C TRP A 218 -12.88 18.95 45.09
N ILE A 219 -12.01 19.94 44.92
CA ILE A 219 -12.23 21.26 45.49
C ILE A 219 -13.28 21.95 44.63
N GLY A 220 -14.38 22.38 45.26
CA GLY A 220 -15.43 23.17 44.62
C GLY A 220 -14.95 24.55 44.21
N PHE A 221 -14.26 24.61 43.07
CA PHE A 221 -13.98 25.84 42.34
C PHE A 221 -15.18 26.17 41.44
N ASP A 222 -15.56 27.44 41.41
CA ASP A 222 -16.71 27.93 40.66
C ASP A 222 -16.32 28.08 39.16
N GLY A 223 -16.58 27.04 38.38
CA GLY A 223 -16.23 26.93 36.95
C GLY A 223 -15.25 25.80 36.61
N SER A 224 -15.26 25.30 35.36
CA SER A 224 -14.47 24.13 34.95
C SER A 224 -12.96 24.39 35.08
N LEU A 225 -12.32 23.63 35.97
CA LEU A 225 -10.86 23.58 36.12
C LEU A 225 -10.26 22.30 35.53
N ASP A 226 -11.09 21.39 35.01
CA ASP A 226 -10.69 20.18 34.28
C ASP A 226 -9.71 20.48 33.14
N ASP A 227 -9.98 21.55 32.38
CA ASP A 227 -9.16 21.99 31.24
C ASP A 227 -7.83 22.65 31.66
N ARG A 228 -7.58 22.72 32.97
CA ARG A 228 -6.53 23.51 33.62
C ARG A 228 -5.74 22.74 34.68
N VAL A 229 -5.94 21.42 34.79
CA VAL A 229 -5.05 20.49 35.50
C VAL A 229 -4.11 19.85 34.48
N TYR A 230 -2.84 19.71 34.83
CA TYR A 230 -1.77 19.23 33.95
C TYR A 230 -0.77 18.32 34.69
N GLY A 231 0.05 17.55 33.98
CA GLY A 231 1.22 16.85 34.55
C GLY A 231 1.25 15.34 34.41
N ARG A 232 2.02 14.66 35.28
CA ARG A 232 2.43 13.24 35.11
C ARG A 232 2.08 12.33 36.28
N GLY A 233 1.65 12.93 37.40
CA GLY A 233 1.02 12.21 38.49
C GLY A 233 -0.44 11.93 38.20
N LEU A 234 -1.19 11.63 39.25
CA LEU A 234 -2.54 11.09 39.15
C LEU A 234 -3.55 12.01 39.84
N PHE A 235 -4.70 12.20 39.20
CA PHE A 235 -5.84 12.93 39.75
C PHE A 235 -7.06 12.01 39.87
N MET A 236 -7.68 11.99 41.05
CA MET A 236 -8.89 11.22 41.35
C MET A 236 -10.04 12.18 41.67
N GLY A 237 -10.73 12.63 40.62
CA GLY A 237 -11.80 13.63 40.70
C GLY A 237 -13.12 13.08 41.23
N ASN A 238 -13.18 12.68 42.51
CA ASN A 238 -14.30 11.96 43.15
C ASN A 238 -14.50 10.53 42.59
N LYS A 239 -14.88 9.57 43.45
CA LYS A 239 -14.78 8.13 43.16
C LYS A 239 -15.62 7.62 41.98
N SER A 240 -16.60 8.41 41.53
CA SER A 240 -17.52 8.10 40.44
C SER A 240 -17.17 8.71 39.07
N LEU A 241 -16.23 9.67 39.01
CA LEU A 241 -16.02 10.53 37.82
C LEU A 241 -14.77 10.20 36.99
N GLY A 242 -13.98 9.21 37.43
CA GLY A 242 -12.91 8.59 36.65
C GLY A 242 -11.58 9.36 36.63
N MET A 243 -10.52 8.61 36.32
CA MET A 243 -9.16 9.16 36.19
C MET A 243 -8.93 9.77 34.80
N LYS A 244 -8.52 11.04 34.76
CA LYS A 244 -8.17 11.77 33.54
C LYS A 244 -6.67 11.73 33.25
N LEU A 245 -6.32 11.67 31.97
CA LEU A 245 -4.97 12.03 31.53
C LEU A 245 -4.80 13.53 31.78
N VAL A 246 -3.71 13.88 32.45
CA VAL A 246 -3.44 15.27 32.83
C VAL A 246 -2.54 15.87 31.75
N SER A 247 -3.10 16.70 30.85
CA SER A 247 -2.36 17.17 29.67
C SER A 247 -1.01 17.83 30.03
N PRO A 248 0.01 17.83 29.17
CA PRO A 248 1.21 18.62 29.41
C PRO A 248 0.89 20.12 29.43
N VAL A 249 1.46 20.89 30.36
CA VAL A 249 1.29 22.36 30.37
C VAL A 249 2.13 22.99 29.24
N ASN A 250 1.53 23.92 28.51
CA ASN A 250 2.15 25.04 27.77
C ASN A 250 3.23 24.78 26.71
N SER A 251 2.75 24.75 25.47
CA SER A 251 2.97 25.84 24.50
C SER A 251 4.42 26.23 24.15
N LYS A 252 4.99 25.55 23.14
CA LYS A 252 5.64 26.21 21.98
C LYS A 252 6.15 25.28 20.87
N ILE A 253 5.84 23.98 20.95
CA ILE A 253 6.16 23.04 19.87
C ILE A 253 4.81 22.50 19.35
N GLN A 254 4.46 22.87 18.12
CA GLN A 254 3.53 22.08 17.32
C GLN A 254 4.23 20.72 17.08
N LEU A 255 3.73 19.67 17.71
CA LEU A 255 3.96 18.30 17.24
C LEU A 255 2.69 17.94 16.48
N ASN A 256 2.83 17.75 15.17
CA ASN A 256 1.74 17.82 14.21
C ASN A 256 0.55 16.89 14.53
N ASP A 257 -0.56 17.48 14.98
CA ASP A 257 -1.87 16.82 14.98
C ASP A 257 -2.20 16.28 13.58
N ASP A 258 -1.82 17.02 12.52
CA ASP A 258 -1.94 16.64 11.11
C ASP A 258 -1.39 15.23 10.81
N ILE A 259 -0.26 14.81 11.41
CA ILE A 259 0.35 13.50 11.12
C ILE A 259 -0.47 12.37 11.73
N TRP A 260 -0.98 12.56 12.94
CA TRP A 260 -1.84 11.57 13.60
C TRP A 260 -3.21 11.51 12.94
N GLU A 261 -3.81 12.64 12.57
CA GLU A 261 -5.03 12.67 11.77
C GLU A 261 -4.84 11.99 10.42
N PHE A 262 -3.74 12.23 9.72
CA PHE A 262 -3.42 11.60 8.43
C PHE A 262 -3.28 10.08 8.59
N ALA A 263 -2.56 9.62 9.62
CA ALA A 263 -2.42 8.19 9.90
C ALA A 263 -3.77 7.50 10.22
N ILE A 264 -4.65 8.16 10.98
CA ILE A 264 -6.01 7.66 11.27
C ILE A 264 -6.85 7.61 9.99
N LYS A 265 -6.83 8.68 9.18
CA LYS A 265 -7.51 8.72 7.87
C LYS A 265 -7.00 7.63 6.92
N ALA A 266 -5.71 7.28 6.97
CA ALA A 266 -5.11 6.24 6.15
C ALA A 266 -5.43 4.80 6.61
N ILE A 267 -5.90 4.59 7.84
CA ILE A 267 -6.47 3.28 8.26
C ILE A 267 -7.81 3.05 7.55
N GLY A 268 -8.54 4.12 7.23
CA GLY A 268 -9.87 4.08 6.65
C GLY A 268 -10.96 3.71 7.65
N GLU A 269 -12.20 3.93 7.26
CA GLU A 269 -13.39 3.54 8.02
C GLU A 269 -14.22 2.52 7.24
N ARG A 270 -14.99 1.70 7.95
CA ARG A 270 -15.90 0.74 7.30
C ARG A 270 -17.28 1.39 7.11
N THR A 271 -17.53 1.90 5.91
CA THR A 271 -18.87 2.36 5.49
C THR A 271 -19.57 1.24 4.72
N THR A 272 -20.87 1.05 4.97
CA THR A 272 -21.73 0.16 4.16
C THR A 272 -23.04 0.90 3.84
N ASP A 273 -22.98 1.74 2.83
CA ASP A 273 -24.15 2.39 2.19
C ASP A 273 -24.64 1.50 1.02
N GLU A 274 -25.86 1.74 0.52
CA GLU A 274 -26.37 1.07 -0.69
C GLU A 274 -25.66 1.53 -1.97
N ASN A 275 -24.96 2.66 -1.94
CA ASN A 275 -24.25 3.23 -3.08
C ASN A 275 -22.72 3.30 -2.91
N LEU A 276 -22.18 3.09 -1.70
CA LEU A 276 -20.75 3.20 -1.38
C LEU A 276 -20.35 2.27 -0.22
N ILE A 277 -19.28 1.51 -0.42
CA ILE A 277 -18.63 0.68 0.60
C ILE A 277 -17.15 1.06 0.69
N THR A 278 -16.71 1.48 1.88
CA THR A 278 -15.30 1.73 2.19
C THR A 278 -14.78 0.66 3.16
N TYR A 279 -13.50 0.36 3.09
CA TYR A 279 -12.89 -0.73 3.85
C TYR A 279 -11.75 -0.20 4.72
N SER A 280 -11.86 -0.37 6.03
CA SER A 280 -10.73 -0.17 6.95
C SER A 280 -9.66 -1.26 6.71
N ARG A 281 -8.39 -0.87 6.66
CA ARG A 281 -7.26 -1.81 6.67
C ARG A 281 -7.19 -2.53 8.02
N PRO A 282 -7.09 -3.88 8.07
CA PRO A 282 -6.75 -4.59 9.30
C PRO A 282 -5.42 -4.06 9.89
N LEU A 283 -5.38 -3.81 11.19
CA LEU A 283 -4.19 -3.24 11.85
C LEU A 283 -3.02 -4.23 11.87
N GLU A 284 -3.32 -5.52 11.73
CA GLU A 284 -2.38 -6.63 11.61
C GLU A 284 -1.69 -6.69 10.24
N TYR A 285 -2.19 -5.98 9.21
CA TYR A 285 -1.50 -5.92 7.92
C TYR A 285 -0.10 -5.27 8.11
N PRO A 286 0.98 -5.95 7.68
CA PRO A 286 2.33 -5.57 8.08
C PRO A 286 2.91 -4.45 7.20
N MET A 287 2.40 -3.23 7.36
CA MET A 287 2.87 -2.01 6.67
C MET A 287 4.41 -1.86 6.65
N GLU A 288 4.94 -1.37 5.53
CA GLU A 288 6.37 -1.09 5.33
C GLU A 288 6.84 0.25 5.92
N GLY A 289 5.90 1.08 6.36
CA GLY A 289 6.14 2.41 6.89
C GLY A 289 4.83 3.19 7.02
N PRO A 290 4.88 4.46 7.43
CA PRO A 290 3.72 5.35 7.40
C PRO A 290 3.10 5.37 6.00
N ALA A 291 1.76 5.36 5.92
CA ALA A 291 1.06 5.57 4.66
C ALA A 291 1.38 6.97 4.13
N GLN A 292 1.70 7.08 2.84
CA GLN A 292 2.02 8.36 2.21
C GLN A 292 0.78 9.08 1.65
N PHE A 293 -0.36 8.39 1.61
CA PHE A 293 -1.61 8.90 1.06
C PHE A 293 -2.78 8.67 2.02
N THR A 294 -3.84 9.46 1.87
CA THR A 294 -5.19 9.16 2.35
C THR A 294 -6.16 9.28 1.19
N ILE A 295 -7.24 8.49 1.21
CA ILE A 295 -8.28 8.53 0.17
C ILE A 295 -9.63 8.67 0.88
N SER A 296 -10.37 9.72 0.53
CA SER A 296 -11.74 9.97 0.98
C SER A 296 -12.69 9.89 -0.20
N VAL A 297 -13.79 9.14 -0.07
CA VAL A 297 -14.84 8.98 -1.08
C VAL A 297 -16.14 9.50 -0.48
N ASN A 298 -16.70 10.57 -1.02
CA ASN A 298 -17.83 11.30 -0.43
C ASN A 298 -17.63 11.68 1.06
N GLY A 299 -16.38 11.97 1.46
CA GLY A 299 -16.01 12.26 2.84
C GLY A 299 -15.76 11.02 3.73
N LYS A 300 -15.82 9.80 3.16
CA LYS A 300 -15.58 8.52 3.84
C LYS A 300 -14.24 7.92 3.48
N TYR A 301 -13.41 7.63 4.48
CA TYR A 301 -12.04 7.18 4.21
C TYR A 301 -11.96 5.67 3.92
N THR A 302 -11.11 5.27 2.97
CA THR A 302 -10.76 3.87 2.74
C THR A 302 -9.29 3.58 3.06
N GLY A 303 -9.02 2.35 3.47
CA GLY A 303 -7.73 1.95 4.05
C GLY A 303 -6.62 1.85 3.02
N ILE A 304 -5.44 2.35 3.40
CA ILE A 304 -4.23 2.39 2.57
C ILE A 304 -3.24 1.35 3.03
N TYR A 305 -2.90 0.46 2.12
CA TYR A 305 -1.89 -0.58 2.23
C TYR A 305 -0.61 -0.08 1.56
N ASN A 306 0.56 -0.56 1.98
CA ASN A 306 1.81 -0.29 1.27
C ASN A 306 2.78 -1.47 1.25
N ASP A 307 3.67 -1.43 0.26
CA ASP A 307 4.93 -2.15 0.20
C ASP A 307 5.99 -1.20 -0.41
N ASN A 308 7.26 -1.54 -0.41
CA ASN A 308 8.33 -0.73 -1.01
C ASN A 308 8.74 -1.30 -2.38
N ASN A 309 9.05 -0.43 -3.35
CA ASN A 309 9.62 -0.86 -4.62
C ASN A 309 11.15 -1.10 -4.52
N CYS A 310 11.76 -1.56 -5.61
CA CYS A 310 13.19 -1.83 -5.68
C CYS A 310 14.09 -0.58 -5.65
N PHE A 311 13.53 0.61 -5.92
CA PHE A 311 14.21 1.90 -5.88
C PHE A 311 14.14 2.57 -4.49
N GLY A 312 13.32 2.04 -3.58
CA GLY A 312 13.11 2.56 -2.23
C GLY A 312 11.91 3.48 -2.05
N GLY A 313 11.10 3.70 -3.10
CA GLY A 313 9.85 4.46 -3.02
C GLY A 313 8.68 3.63 -2.46
N SER A 314 7.69 4.30 -1.87
CA SER A 314 6.53 3.64 -1.27
C SER A 314 5.43 3.38 -2.28
N VAL A 315 5.13 2.11 -2.56
CA VAL A 315 3.99 1.70 -3.39
C VAL A 315 2.79 1.56 -2.48
N ASN A 316 1.89 2.53 -2.56
CA ASN A 316 0.68 2.60 -1.77
C ASN A 316 -0.50 2.10 -2.63
N PHE A 317 -1.49 1.47 -2.00
CA PHE A 317 -2.74 1.14 -2.68
C PHE A 317 -3.96 1.17 -1.76
N GLY A 318 -5.11 1.48 -2.32
CA GLY A 318 -6.39 1.53 -1.63
C GLY A 318 -7.54 1.14 -2.55
N TYR A 319 -8.64 0.67 -1.97
CA TYR A 319 -9.81 0.24 -2.75
C TYR A 319 -11.11 0.57 -2.04
N PHE A 320 -12.16 0.76 -2.83
CA PHE A 320 -13.53 0.95 -2.37
C PHE A 320 -14.49 0.43 -3.45
N ASP A 321 -15.72 0.16 -3.06
CA ASP A 321 -16.76 -0.29 -3.99
C ASP A 321 -17.87 0.75 -4.05
N PHE A 322 -18.38 1.07 -5.23
CA PHE A 322 -19.52 1.96 -5.38
C PHE A 322 -20.47 1.51 -6.49
N LYS A 323 -21.64 2.13 -6.52
CA LYS A 323 -22.68 1.77 -7.47
C LYS A 323 -22.46 2.45 -8.82
N GLU A 324 -22.38 1.64 -9.85
CA GLU A 324 -22.34 2.04 -11.26
C GLU A 324 -23.42 3.10 -11.58
N ASN A 325 -23.02 4.19 -12.24
CA ASN A 325 -23.85 5.37 -12.53
C ASN A 325 -24.35 6.19 -11.31
N VAL A 326 -23.72 6.03 -10.13
CA VAL A 326 -23.89 6.96 -8.99
C VAL A 326 -22.59 7.73 -8.78
N PRO A 327 -22.55 9.04 -9.09
CA PRO A 327 -21.34 9.84 -8.94
C PRO A 327 -20.79 9.85 -7.51
N VAL A 328 -19.50 9.54 -7.38
CA VAL A 328 -18.73 9.65 -6.14
C VAL A 328 -17.60 10.65 -6.33
N THR A 329 -17.38 11.50 -5.33
CA THR A 329 -16.25 12.44 -5.30
C THR A 329 -15.12 11.84 -4.49
N ILE A 330 -13.93 11.76 -5.07
CA ILE A 330 -12.72 11.24 -4.44
C ILE A 330 -11.82 12.44 -4.13
N ASP A 331 -11.38 12.55 -2.88
CA ASP A 331 -10.25 13.37 -2.47
C ASP A 331 -9.06 12.45 -2.16
N ILE A 332 -7.88 12.75 -2.70
CA ILE A 332 -6.62 12.07 -2.37
C ILE A 332 -5.63 13.09 -1.83
N SER A 333 -5.21 12.95 -0.57
CA SER A 333 -4.20 13.81 0.04
C SER A 333 -2.86 13.07 0.17
N TYR A 334 -1.77 13.69 -0.26
CA TYR A 334 -0.40 13.20 -0.13
C TYR A 334 0.30 13.80 1.10
N ALA A 335 1.14 13.02 1.77
CA ALA A 335 1.85 13.43 2.99
C ALA A 335 3.05 14.36 2.70
N GLY A 336 3.67 14.21 1.52
CA GLY A 336 4.83 14.98 1.08
C GLY A 336 4.47 16.31 0.41
N ILE A 337 5.32 16.75 -0.52
CA ILE A 337 5.11 17.93 -1.35
C ILE A 337 4.49 17.50 -2.68
N LEU A 338 3.33 18.08 -3.01
CA LEU A 338 2.61 17.86 -4.26
C LEU A 338 2.82 19.09 -5.15
N ASP A 339 3.92 19.13 -5.90
CA ASP A 339 4.23 20.20 -6.85
C ASP A 339 3.48 19.99 -8.17
N ASP A 340 3.45 18.76 -8.69
CA ASP A 340 2.67 18.33 -9.87
C ASP A 340 2.13 16.90 -9.71
N PHE A 341 1.20 16.47 -10.58
CA PHE A 341 0.65 15.11 -10.54
C PHE A 341 0.05 14.63 -11.86
N ASP A 342 0.14 13.32 -12.09
CA ASP A 342 -0.58 12.59 -13.13
C ASP A 342 -1.58 11.61 -12.55
N LEU A 343 -2.76 11.50 -13.15
CA LEU A 343 -3.78 10.50 -12.80
C LEU A 343 -4.10 9.64 -14.02
N ILE A 344 -3.44 8.49 -14.12
CA ILE A 344 -3.46 7.60 -15.28
C ILE A 344 -4.25 6.31 -15.00
N PRO A 345 -4.83 5.65 -16.02
CA PRO A 345 -4.83 6.01 -17.43
C PRO A 345 -5.96 6.97 -17.85
N ASP A 346 -5.68 7.80 -18.85
CA ASP A 346 -6.55 8.89 -19.33
C ASP A 346 -7.81 8.40 -20.09
N ARG A 347 -7.81 7.15 -20.54
CA ARG A 347 -8.93 6.43 -21.18
C ARG A 347 -10.29 6.58 -20.48
N TYR A 348 -10.29 6.77 -19.16
CA TYR A 348 -11.50 6.91 -18.36
C TYR A 348 -12.07 8.35 -18.38
N GLY A 349 -11.38 9.30 -19.03
CA GLY A 349 -11.80 10.70 -19.15
C GLY A 349 -11.84 11.46 -17.82
N VAL A 350 -11.28 10.89 -16.75
CA VAL A 350 -11.28 11.43 -15.39
C VAL A 350 -10.48 12.73 -15.36
N ARG A 351 -11.05 13.76 -14.75
CA ARG A 351 -10.40 15.07 -14.59
C ARG A 351 -10.20 15.35 -13.12
N ALA A 352 -8.96 15.24 -12.68
CA ALA A 352 -8.55 15.67 -11.36
C ALA A 352 -8.08 17.12 -11.38
N TYR A 353 -8.18 17.77 -10.22
CA TYR A 353 -7.66 19.11 -9.99
C TYR A 353 -7.13 19.21 -8.57
N ARG A 354 -6.10 20.03 -8.37
CA ARG A 354 -5.57 20.34 -7.04
C ARG A 354 -6.62 21.14 -6.26
N LYS A 355 -7.03 20.60 -5.11
CA LYS A 355 -7.99 21.17 -4.17
C LYS A 355 -7.31 22.11 -3.17
N ASP A 356 -6.11 21.72 -2.73
CA ASP A 356 -5.21 22.45 -1.85
C ASP A 356 -3.77 21.93 -2.05
N ASP A 357 -2.79 22.49 -1.33
CA ASP A 357 -1.36 22.21 -1.48
C ASP A 357 -0.94 20.72 -1.34
N ARG A 358 -1.83 19.84 -0.83
CA ARG A 358 -1.57 18.40 -0.67
C ARG A 358 -2.62 17.49 -1.30
N THR A 359 -3.78 18.02 -1.70
CA THR A 359 -4.96 17.23 -2.05
C THR A 359 -5.35 17.42 -3.51
N ILE A 360 -5.53 16.33 -4.23
CA ILE A 360 -6.26 16.32 -5.52
C ILE A 360 -7.69 15.85 -5.29
N THR A 361 -8.60 16.25 -6.19
CA THR A 361 -10.00 15.81 -6.15
C THR A 361 -10.54 15.57 -7.55
N PHE A 362 -11.42 14.58 -7.68
CA PHE A 362 -12.09 14.22 -8.94
C PHE A 362 -13.41 13.50 -8.66
N THR A 363 -14.18 13.24 -9.72
CA THR A 363 -15.45 12.48 -9.65
C THR A 363 -15.36 11.25 -10.54
N LEU A 364 -15.81 10.10 -10.02
CA LEU A 364 -16.08 8.89 -10.81
C LEU A 364 -17.58 8.66 -10.90
N ASN A 365 -18.02 8.08 -12.02
CA ASN A 365 -19.41 7.65 -12.26
C ASN A 365 -19.49 6.20 -12.75
N GLU A 366 -18.44 5.74 -13.44
CA GLU A 366 -18.24 4.36 -13.89
C GLU A 366 -17.36 3.64 -12.87
N ALA A 367 -17.77 2.43 -12.48
CA ALA A 367 -17.09 1.56 -11.54
C ALA A 367 -16.22 0.52 -12.28
N ASP A 368 -15.51 -0.32 -11.51
CA ASP A 368 -14.46 -1.22 -12.01
C ASP A 368 -13.32 -0.47 -12.73
N VAL A 369 -13.04 0.74 -12.24
CA VAL A 369 -11.98 1.64 -12.71
C VAL A 369 -10.75 1.50 -11.80
N ASN A 370 -9.59 1.26 -12.41
CA ASN A 370 -8.30 1.29 -11.72
C ASN A 370 -7.55 2.57 -12.14
N LEU A 371 -7.01 3.33 -11.18
CA LEU A 371 -6.24 4.54 -11.42
C LEU A 371 -4.91 4.47 -10.70
N THR A 372 -3.91 5.18 -11.21
CA THR A 372 -2.62 5.39 -10.58
C THR A 372 -2.32 6.88 -10.52
N LEU A 373 -1.98 7.37 -9.33
CA LEU A 373 -1.49 8.71 -9.09
C LEU A 373 0.04 8.68 -9.06
N ILE A 374 0.67 9.37 -10.02
CA ILE A 374 2.10 9.70 -9.99
C ILE A 374 2.24 11.09 -9.39
N VAL A 375 3.17 11.23 -8.45
CA VAL A 375 3.47 12.52 -7.80
C VAL A 375 4.76 13.08 -8.38
N ASN A 376 4.74 14.35 -8.81
CA ASN A 376 5.90 15.09 -9.29
C ASN A 376 6.72 14.40 -10.42
N ASP A 377 6.05 13.69 -11.33
CA ASP A 377 6.66 12.85 -12.40
C ASP A 377 7.60 11.72 -11.89
N ASP A 378 7.58 11.40 -10.59
CA ASP A 378 8.43 10.37 -10.00
C ASP A 378 7.71 9.01 -9.97
N TYR A 379 7.95 8.22 -11.03
CA TYR A 379 7.47 6.84 -11.13
C TYR A 379 8.19 5.88 -10.16
N ARG A 380 9.35 6.26 -9.60
CA ARG A 380 10.18 5.39 -8.72
C ARG A 380 10.02 5.73 -7.24
N GLY A 381 9.49 6.90 -6.91
CA GLY A 381 9.18 7.36 -5.56
C GLY A 381 7.82 6.85 -5.05
N ASP A 382 7.07 7.75 -4.42
CA ASP A 382 5.77 7.44 -3.82
C ASP A 382 4.65 7.44 -4.85
N VAL A 383 4.08 6.26 -5.10
CA VAL A 383 3.02 6.03 -6.08
C VAL A 383 1.79 5.47 -5.38
N LEU A 384 0.59 5.88 -5.79
CA LEU A 384 -0.67 5.35 -5.28
C LEU A 384 -1.48 4.68 -6.38
N HIS A 385 -1.87 3.42 -6.17
CA HIS A 385 -2.85 2.71 -7.00
C HIS A 385 -4.22 2.67 -6.30
N LEU A 386 -5.26 3.17 -6.98
CA LEU A 386 -6.63 3.24 -6.47
C LEU A 386 -7.56 2.36 -7.30
N PHE A 387 -8.26 1.44 -6.63
CA PHE A 387 -9.21 0.52 -7.25
C PHE A 387 -10.64 0.85 -6.83
N ALA A 388 -11.43 1.39 -7.76
CA ALA A 388 -12.82 1.77 -7.56
C ALA A 388 -13.73 0.71 -8.20
N ASN A 389 -14.11 -0.31 -7.43
CA ASN A 389 -14.85 -1.46 -7.93
C ASN A 389 -16.36 -1.21 -8.00
N SER A 390 -17.07 -2.03 -8.78
CA SER A 390 -18.51 -2.22 -8.63
C SER A 390 -18.82 -2.96 -7.33
N ILE A 391 -19.92 -2.58 -6.65
CA ILE A 391 -20.45 -3.31 -5.48
C ILE A 391 -20.68 -4.78 -5.84
N ASP A 392 -20.20 -5.68 -4.98
CA ASP A 392 -20.33 -7.12 -5.17
C ASP A 392 -21.77 -7.62 -4.91
N GLU A 393 -22.57 -7.67 -5.98
CA GLU A 393 -23.93 -8.26 -5.94
C GLU A 393 -23.90 -9.80 -5.77
N GLU A 394 -22.77 -10.47 -6.00
CA GLU A 394 -22.65 -11.93 -5.93
C GLU A 394 -22.21 -12.47 -4.55
N VAL A 395 -22.17 -11.62 -3.53
CA VAL A 395 -22.00 -12.03 -2.11
C VAL A 395 -22.96 -13.19 -1.79
N PRO A 396 -22.47 -14.38 -1.40
CA PRO A 396 -23.36 -15.52 -1.20
C PRO A 396 -24.30 -15.27 0.00
N GLU A 397 -25.60 -15.40 -0.24
CA GLU A 397 -26.64 -15.00 0.72
C GLU A 397 -26.52 -15.71 2.08
N SER A 398 -26.05 -16.95 2.08
CA SER A 398 -25.82 -17.74 3.28
C SER A 398 -24.75 -17.17 4.21
N VAL A 399 -23.85 -16.30 3.72
CA VAL A 399 -22.77 -15.65 4.49
C VAL A 399 -22.83 -14.12 4.49
N ARG A 400 -23.86 -13.51 3.88
CA ARG A 400 -24.03 -12.04 3.84
C ARG A 400 -24.04 -11.47 5.26
N GLY A 401 -23.21 -10.45 5.49
CA GLY A 401 -23.09 -9.76 6.78
C GLY A 401 -22.42 -10.55 7.92
N LYS A 402 -21.92 -11.77 7.67
CA LYS A 402 -21.17 -12.53 8.67
C LYS A 402 -19.74 -12.00 8.86
N SER A 403 -19.04 -12.54 9.86
CA SER A 403 -17.64 -12.23 10.19
C SER A 403 -16.87 -13.52 10.49
N GLY A 404 -15.54 -13.45 10.42
CA GLY A 404 -14.67 -14.60 10.62
C GLY A 404 -14.61 -15.56 9.43
N TYR A 405 -13.92 -16.68 9.62
CA TYR A 405 -13.84 -17.77 8.66
C TYR A 405 -15.01 -18.76 8.85
N ILE A 406 -15.67 -19.15 7.77
CA ILE A 406 -16.78 -20.11 7.73
C ILE A 406 -16.56 -21.09 6.59
N TYR A 407 -16.74 -22.39 6.84
CA TYR A 407 -16.87 -23.39 5.79
C TYR A 407 -18.31 -23.91 5.71
N GLU A 408 -18.94 -23.76 4.55
CA GLU A 408 -20.28 -24.27 4.27
C GLU A 408 -20.19 -25.55 3.40
N PRO A 409 -20.38 -26.75 3.99
CA PRO A 409 -20.14 -28.01 3.28
C PRO A 409 -21.14 -28.28 2.15
N THR A 410 -22.38 -27.79 2.26
CA THR A 410 -23.43 -27.97 1.23
C THR A 410 -23.13 -27.17 -0.04
N SER A 411 -22.66 -25.93 0.12
CA SER A 411 -22.33 -24.99 -0.96
C SER A 411 -20.84 -25.05 -1.37
N LYS A 412 -20.05 -25.91 -0.70
CA LYS A 412 -18.59 -26.11 -0.84
C LYS A 412 -17.81 -24.80 -0.77
N LEU A 413 -18.29 -23.88 0.07
CA LEU A 413 -17.83 -22.51 0.15
C LEU A 413 -16.95 -22.31 1.38
N HIS A 414 -15.71 -21.91 1.18
CA HIS A 414 -14.88 -21.25 2.17
C HIS A 414 -15.19 -19.76 2.13
N TYR A 415 -15.57 -19.16 3.25
CA TYR A 415 -15.89 -17.74 3.37
C TYR A 415 -14.96 -17.10 4.38
N PHE A 416 -14.42 -15.94 4.03
CA PHE A 416 -13.63 -15.09 4.92
C PHE A 416 -14.31 -13.71 4.97
N GLY A 417 -14.85 -13.37 6.15
CA GLY A 417 -15.38 -12.02 6.40
C GLY A 417 -14.26 -11.00 6.59
N PRO A 418 -14.56 -9.70 6.77
CA PRO A 418 -13.53 -8.68 6.96
C PRO A 418 -12.67 -8.92 8.21
N GLY A 419 -11.37 -8.64 8.14
CA GLY A 419 -10.36 -8.94 9.18
C GLY A 419 -9.08 -9.58 8.62
N TYR A 420 -8.07 -9.80 9.47
CA TYR A 420 -6.84 -10.50 9.12
C TYR A 420 -6.92 -12.01 9.45
N TYR A 421 -6.38 -12.87 8.58
CA TYR A 421 -6.37 -14.33 8.74
C TYR A 421 -5.02 -14.91 8.35
N ASP A 422 -4.27 -15.42 9.32
CA ASP A 422 -3.13 -16.31 9.05
C ASP A 422 -3.67 -17.68 8.60
N LEU A 423 -3.49 -18.02 7.32
CA LEU A 423 -4.00 -19.27 6.76
C LEU A 423 -3.31 -20.51 7.34
N SER A 424 -2.15 -20.37 7.99
CA SER A 424 -1.48 -21.50 8.67
C SER A 424 -2.21 -21.96 9.93
N GLU A 425 -3.07 -21.12 10.52
CA GLU A 425 -3.97 -21.52 11.60
C GLU A 425 -5.13 -22.42 11.11
N PHE A 426 -5.50 -22.32 9.83
CA PHE A 426 -6.68 -22.98 9.24
C PHE A 426 -6.33 -24.14 8.31
N PHE A 427 -5.18 -24.09 7.63
CA PHE A 427 -4.79 -25.01 6.57
C PHE A 427 -3.32 -25.43 6.67
N SER A 428 -3.03 -26.68 6.28
CA SER A 428 -1.66 -27.18 6.19
C SER A 428 -0.83 -26.29 5.27
N GLU A 429 0.41 -25.98 5.69
CA GLU A 429 1.36 -25.15 4.94
C GLU A 429 0.83 -23.72 4.62
N GLY A 430 -0.20 -23.25 5.32
CA GLY A 430 -0.81 -21.95 5.04
C GLY A 430 -1.56 -21.87 3.71
N LYS A 431 -2.02 -23.01 3.19
CA LYS A 431 -2.53 -23.13 1.81
C LYS A 431 -3.93 -23.73 1.72
N LEU A 432 -4.91 -22.93 1.31
CA LEU A 432 -6.24 -23.41 0.92
C LEU A 432 -6.21 -23.90 -0.54
N THR A 433 -6.42 -25.20 -0.75
CA THR A 433 -6.52 -25.80 -2.10
C THR A 433 -7.96 -26.21 -2.42
N LEU A 434 -8.59 -25.50 -3.35
CA LEU A 434 -9.87 -25.81 -3.96
C LEU A 434 -9.69 -26.85 -5.07
N ASN A 435 -10.64 -27.79 -5.18
CA ASN A 435 -10.68 -28.81 -6.22
C ASN A 435 -12.10 -28.91 -6.81
N LYS A 436 -12.27 -29.46 -8.01
CA LYS A 436 -13.57 -29.65 -8.67
C LYS A 436 -14.40 -28.36 -8.72
N ASP A 437 -15.44 -28.27 -7.90
CA ASP A 437 -16.42 -27.19 -7.81
C ASP A 437 -16.41 -26.46 -6.45
N HIS A 438 -15.33 -26.60 -5.66
CA HIS A 438 -15.15 -25.85 -4.41
C HIS A 438 -14.89 -24.37 -4.69
N ARG A 439 -15.32 -23.52 -3.75
CA ARG A 439 -15.27 -22.06 -3.89
C ARG A 439 -14.68 -21.39 -2.66
N ALA A 440 -13.98 -20.28 -2.86
CA ALA A 440 -13.54 -19.38 -1.79
C ALA A 440 -14.08 -17.96 -2.05
N TYR A 441 -14.73 -17.37 -1.04
CA TYR A 441 -15.18 -15.99 -1.06
C TYR A 441 -14.42 -15.15 -0.03
N LEU A 442 -13.79 -14.08 -0.49
CA LEU A 442 -13.04 -13.11 0.34
C LEU A 442 -13.83 -11.80 0.37
N ALA A 443 -14.46 -11.47 1.50
CA ALA A 443 -15.18 -10.21 1.63
C ALA A 443 -14.22 -9.00 1.55
N GLY A 444 -14.69 -7.86 1.05
CA GLY A 444 -13.90 -6.62 1.08
C GLY A 444 -13.51 -6.25 2.52
N GLY A 445 -12.26 -5.86 2.73
CA GLY A 445 -11.65 -5.69 4.06
C GLY A 445 -11.14 -7.00 4.70
N ALA A 446 -11.24 -8.15 4.03
CA ALA A 446 -10.52 -9.36 4.43
C ALA A 446 -9.08 -9.34 3.91
N VAL A 447 -8.14 -9.80 4.73
CA VAL A 447 -6.73 -9.99 4.36
C VAL A 447 -6.29 -11.38 4.82
N LEU A 448 -5.93 -12.24 3.86
CA LEU A 448 -5.47 -13.60 4.11
C LEU A 448 -3.96 -13.65 3.93
N ASP A 449 -3.21 -14.05 4.95
CA ASP A 449 -1.77 -14.31 4.89
C ASP A 449 -1.53 -15.80 4.61
N GLY A 450 -1.05 -16.11 3.41
CA GLY A 450 -0.89 -17.45 2.89
C GLY A 450 -1.36 -17.59 1.44
N GLN A 451 -1.65 -18.82 1.02
CA GLN A 451 -1.84 -19.16 -0.38
C GLN A 451 -3.24 -19.68 -0.70
N LEU A 452 -3.77 -19.25 -1.86
CA LEU A 452 -4.95 -19.86 -2.48
C LEU A 452 -4.54 -20.67 -3.72
N CYS A 453 -5.14 -21.83 -3.90
CA CYS A 453 -4.87 -22.65 -5.08
C CYS A 453 -6.12 -23.33 -5.60
N ILE A 454 -6.34 -23.29 -6.91
CA ILE A 454 -7.26 -24.19 -7.60
C ILE A 454 -6.42 -25.30 -8.22
N SER A 455 -6.66 -26.55 -7.83
CA SER A 455 -5.94 -27.71 -8.36
C SER A 455 -6.94 -28.77 -8.80
N SER A 456 -6.94 -29.12 -10.09
CA SER A 456 -7.95 -29.99 -10.69
C SER A 456 -9.38 -29.49 -10.45
N GLY A 457 -9.58 -28.18 -10.66
CA GLY A 457 -10.88 -27.55 -10.79
C GLY A 457 -11.61 -27.96 -12.07
N THR A 458 -12.93 -28.00 -12.00
CA THR A 458 -13.87 -28.20 -13.11
C THR A 458 -14.90 -27.06 -13.20
N SER A 459 -15.10 -26.35 -12.09
CA SER A 459 -15.97 -25.17 -11.94
C SER A 459 -15.65 -24.44 -10.62
N ALA A 460 -14.38 -24.46 -10.22
CA ALA A 460 -13.91 -23.89 -8.96
C ALA A 460 -13.75 -22.37 -9.08
N ARG A 461 -14.02 -21.64 -7.99
CA ARG A 461 -14.01 -20.17 -8.00
C ARG A 461 -13.32 -19.58 -6.77
N ILE A 462 -12.45 -18.60 -6.99
CA ILE A 462 -11.98 -17.67 -5.95
C ILE A 462 -12.58 -16.31 -6.30
N PHE A 463 -13.34 -15.68 -5.40
CA PHE A 463 -14.06 -14.45 -5.72
C PHE A 463 -14.27 -13.53 -4.52
N GLY A 464 -14.64 -12.28 -4.77
CA GLY A 464 -15.00 -11.30 -3.76
C GLY A 464 -14.29 -9.96 -3.98
N ARG A 465 -13.88 -9.33 -2.88
CA ARG A 465 -13.22 -8.00 -2.85
C ARG A 465 -12.07 -7.91 -1.83
N GLY A 466 -11.79 -8.99 -1.10
CA GLY A 466 -10.68 -9.06 -0.15
C GLY A 466 -9.33 -9.32 -0.81
N MET A 467 -8.29 -9.35 0.01
CA MET A 467 -6.91 -9.59 -0.39
C MET A 467 -6.40 -10.95 0.09
N VAL A 468 -5.59 -11.62 -0.73
CA VAL A 468 -4.65 -12.66 -0.31
C VAL A 468 -3.22 -12.13 -0.50
N MET A 469 -2.34 -12.40 0.46
CA MET A 469 -0.93 -12.02 0.43
C MET A 469 -0.03 -13.12 0.98
N ASN A 470 1.23 -13.15 0.59
CA ASN A 470 2.29 -13.89 1.29
C ASN A 470 3.29 -12.91 1.89
N GLN A 471 3.83 -13.22 3.07
CA GLN A 471 5.05 -12.57 3.60
C GLN A 471 6.33 -13.26 3.12
N GLU A 472 7.51 -12.63 3.32
CA GLU A 472 8.86 -13.11 2.90
C GLU A 472 9.15 -14.59 3.22
N HIS A 473 8.59 -15.11 4.32
CA HIS A 473 8.81 -16.49 4.75
C HIS A 473 8.07 -17.54 3.88
N ASN A 474 7.03 -17.14 3.14
CA ASN A 474 6.30 -18.01 2.22
C ASN A 474 6.75 -17.79 0.77
N LYS A 475 7.51 -18.75 0.24
CA LYS A 475 8.15 -18.68 -1.08
C LYS A 475 7.35 -19.31 -2.23
N GLY A 476 6.11 -19.71 -1.98
CA GLY A 476 5.24 -20.20 -3.06
C GLY A 476 4.42 -19.08 -3.69
N MET A 477 3.82 -19.34 -4.84
CA MET A 477 2.90 -18.39 -5.48
C MET A 477 1.71 -18.08 -4.56
N VAL A 478 1.31 -16.81 -4.48
CA VAL A 478 0.19 -16.35 -3.63
C VAL A 478 -1.12 -16.96 -4.13
N THR A 479 -1.33 -16.98 -5.46
CA THR A 479 -2.45 -17.66 -6.10
C THR A 479 -1.97 -18.59 -7.22
N GLN A 480 -2.52 -19.80 -7.33
CA GLN A 480 -2.18 -20.73 -8.41
C GLN A 480 -3.40 -21.51 -8.90
N VAL A 481 -3.71 -21.44 -10.20
CA VAL A 481 -4.65 -22.30 -10.90
C VAL A 481 -3.87 -23.34 -11.69
N LYS A 482 -4.03 -24.63 -11.40
CA LYS A 482 -3.27 -25.69 -12.06
C LYS A 482 -4.08 -26.93 -12.41
N TRP A 483 -3.74 -27.56 -13.53
CA TRP A 483 -4.36 -28.80 -14.03
C TRP A 483 -5.89 -28.75 -14.03
N SER A 484 -6.46 -27.57 -14.31
CA SER A 484 -7.88 -27.25 -14.11
C SER A 484 -8.56 -26.90 -15.42
N SER A 485 -9.89 -26.96 -15.43
CA SER A 485 -10.70 -26.37 -16.49
C SER A 485 -12.00 -25.77 -15.97
N GLY A 486 -12.53 -24.74 -16.64
CA GLY A 486 -13.75 -24.02 -16.24
C GLY A 486 -13.62 -23.24 -14.92
N ALA A 487 -12.43 -22.76 -14.56
CA ALA A 487 -12.18 -22.12 -13.26
C ALA A 487 -12.10 -20.59 -13.35
N THR A 488 -12.53 -19.91 -12.28
CA THR A 488 -12.61 -18.43 -12.24
C THR A 488 -11.91 -17.84 -11.03
N VAL A 489 -11.16 -16.75 -11.23
CA VAL A 489 -10.63 -15.88 -10.17
C VAL A 489 -11.14 -14.46 -10.42
N GLU A 490 -11.85 -13.87 -9.46
CA GLU A 490 -12.57 -12.61 -9.69
C GLU A 490 -12.52 -11.60 -8.53
N GLY A 491 -12.26 -10.33 -8.85
CA GLY A 491 -12.44 -9.17 -7.95
C GLY A 491 -11.43 -9.03 -6.79
N ILE A 492 -10.68 -10.09 -6.46
CA ILE A 492 -9.72 -10.10 -5.34
C ILE A 492 -8.43 -9.31 -5.65
N ILE A 493 -7.74 -8.91 -4.58
CA ILE A 493 -6.36 -8.43 -4.62
C ILE A 493 -5.41 -9.60 -4.27
N ILE A 494 -4.30 -9.73 -5.00
CA ILE A 494 -3.26 -10.74 -4.81
C ILE A 494 -1.93 -10.00 -4.61
N HIS A 495 -1.31 -10.12 -3.44
CA HIS A 495 -0.15 -9.29 -3.08
C HIS A 495 1.08 -10.10 -2.63
N GLY A 496 2.18 -10.01 -3.37
CA GLY A 496 3.47 -10.60 -3.01
C GLY A 496 4.24 -9.81 -1.95
N HIS A 497 3.62 -9.55 -0.79
CA HIS A 497 4.14 -8.66 0.25
C HIS A 497 5.50 -9.12 0.81
N ARG A 498 6.62 -8.47 0.45
CA ARG A 498 8.00 -8.97 0.73
C ARG A 498 8.33 -10.35 0.13
N ALA A 499 7.41 -11.02 -0.57
CA ALA A 499 7.65 -12.33 -1.14
C ALA A 499 8.62 -12.24 -2.33
N LYS A 500 9.49 -13.24 -2.49
CA LYS A 500 10.42 -13.35 -3.62
C LYS A 500 10.12 -14.62 -4.40
N SER A 501 8.99 -14.57 -5.08
CA SER A 501 8.40 -15.65 -5.87
C SER A 501 7.37 -15.08 -6.83
N TRP A 502 7.17 -15.75 -7.97
CA TRP A 502 6.06 -15.53 -8.89
C TRP A 502 4.73 -15.43 -8.15
N THR A 503 3.90 -14.44 -8.47
CA THR A 503 2.78 -14.04 -7.62
C THR A 503 1.51 -14.83 -7.93
N THR A 504 1.19 -14.98 -9.22
CA THR A 504 -0.03 -15.66 -9.71
C THR A 504 0.30 -16.60 -10.86
N GLY A 505 -0.20 -17.84 -10.84
CA GLY A 505 0.07 -18.83 -11.90
C GLY A 505 -1.16 -19.48 -12.53
N VAL A 506 -1.11 -19.75 -13.84
CA VAL A 506 -2.09 -20.54 -14.62
C VAL A 506 -1.38 -21.67 -15.36
N ASP A 507 -1.24 -22.82 -14.69
CA ASP A 507 -0.40 -23.93 -15.14
C ASP A 507 -1.21 -25.08 -15.73
N ASN A 508 -0.87 -25.53 -16.94
CA ASN A 508 -1.36 -26.76 -17.56
C ASN A 508 -2.90 -26.86 -17.60
N SER A 509 -3.59 -25.73 -17.76
CA SER A 509 -5.04 -25.58 -17.59
C SER A 509 -5.71 -25.07 -18.87
N SER A 510 -7.04 -25.16 -18.95
CA SER A 510 -7.79 -24.64 -20.11
C SER A 510 -9.15 -24.08 -19.73
N ASP A 511 -9.71 -23.09 -20.43
CA ASP A 511 -10.99 -22.47 -20.03
C ASP A 511 -10.90 -21.85 -18.63
N ILE A 512 -9.96 -20.92 -18.46
CA ILE A 512 -9.67 -20.24 -17.18
C ILE A 512 -9.94 -18.74 -17.34
N HIS A 513 -10.67 -18.17 -16.38
CA HIS A 513 -11.10 -16.78 -16.43
C HIS A 513 -10.58 -15.99 -15.22
N PHE A 514 -9.84 -14.91 -15.47
CA PHE A 514 -9.49 -13.91 -14.48
C PHE A 514 -10.23 -12.62 -14.80
N LYS A 515 -10.96 -12.06 -13.84
CA LYS A 515 -11.77 -10.85 -14.05
C LYS A 515 -11.65 -9.87 -12.88
N ASN A 516 -11.35 -8.60 -13.17
CA ASN A 516 -11.27 -7.54 -12.16
C ASN A 516 -10.27 -7.81 -11.01
N VAL A 517 -9.24 -8.63 -11.27
CA VAL A 517 -8.21 -9.05 -10.30
C VAL A 517 -7.06 -8.03 -10.28
N LYS A 518 -6.57 -7.69 -9.08
CA LYS A 518 -5.43 -6.80 -8.88
C LYS A 518 -4.25 -7.62 -8.39
N ILE A 519 -3.07 -7.48 -9.00
CA ILE A 519 -1.84 -8.17 -8.61
C ILE A 519 -0.78 -7.13 -8.28
N ILE A 520 -0.16 -7.22 -7.11
CA ILE A 520 0.85 -6.25 -6.64
C ILE A 520 2.04 -7.01 -6.05
N SER A 521 3.22 -6.87 -6.66
CA SER A 521 4.45 -7.53 -6.21
C SER A 521 5.63 -6.61 -6.52
N THR A 522 6.12 -5.87 -5.54
CA THR A 522 6.98 -4.69 -5.79
C THR A 522 8.46 -4.95 -5.52
N ARG A 523 8.82 -6.19 -5.16
CA ARG A 523 10.13 -6.52 -4.59
C ARG A 523 11.05 -7.20 -5.59
N TYR A 524 12.22 -6.63 -5.80
CA TYR A 524 13.26 -7.27 -6.61
C TYR A 524 13.79 -8.55 -5.94
N ALA A 525 13.86 -9.71 -6.61
CA ALA A 525 13.50 -10.05 -8.00
C ALA A 525 12.72 -11.39 -8.02
N SER A 526 12.36 -11.89 -9.21
CA SER A 526 11.56 -13.09 -9.42
C SER A 526 10.16 -12.97 -8.80
N THR A 527 9.57 -11.79 -8.97
CA THR A 527 8.25 -11.37 -8.44
C THR A 527 7.26 -11.07 -9.56
N ASP A 528 7.28 -11.94 -10.56
CA ASP A 528 6.40 -11.96 -11.71
C ASP A 528 4.93 -11.81 -11.27
N GLY A 529 4.14 -11.04 -12.02
CA GLY A 529 2.75 -10.76 -11.70
C GLY A 529 1.85 -11.95 -11.99
N CYS A 530 1.74 -12.31 -13.27
CA CYS A 530 0.92 -13.42 -13.74
C CYS A 530 1.65 -14.29 -14.77
N ASP A 531 1.99 -15.51 -14.36
CA ASP A 531 2.58 -16.56 -15.19
C ASP A 531 1.50 -17.44 -15.82
N ILE A 532 1.54 -17.61 -17.15
CA ILE A 532 0.69 -18.53 -17.90
C ILE A 532 1.58 -19.61 -18.51
N ASN A 533 1.39 -20.87 -18.09
CA ASN A 533 2.24 -21.99 -18.45
C ASN A 533 1.46 -23.12 -19.12
N LEU A 534 1.70 -23.35 -20.42
CA LEU A 534 1.20 -24.52 -21.16
C LEU A 534 -0.34 -24.67 -21.08
N SER A 535 -1.02 -23.53 -21.22
CA SER A 535 -2.46 -23.38 -20.99
C SER A 535 -3.18 -22.88 -22.24
N THR A 536 -4.48 -23.18 -22.38
CA THR A 536 -5.26 -22.78 -23.57
C THR A 536 -6.61 -22.16 -23.24
N ASP A 537 -7.17 -21.39 -24.17
CA ASP A 537 -8.57 -20.92 -24.08
C ASP A 537 -8.84 -20.11 -22.81
N CYS A 538 -7.90 -19.24 -22.41
CA CYS A 538 -7.97 -18.47 -21.17
C CYS A 538 -8.25 -16.98 -21.46
N THR A 539 -9.00 -16.34 -20.56
CA THR A 539 -9.37 -14.92 -20.67
C THR A 539 -8.99 -14.16 -19.40
N PHE A 540 -8.33 -13.03 -19.59
CA PHE A 540 -7.90 -12.12 -18.53
C PHE A 540 -8.52 -10.76 -18.82
N GLU A 541 -9.32 -10.25 -17.89
CA GLU A 541 -10.20 -9.10 -18.13
C GLU A 541 -10.15 -8.09 -16.98
N ASN A 542 -10.00 -6.80 -17.30
CA ASN A 542 -10.04 -5.69 -16.35
C ASN A 542 -9.05 -5.83 -15.17
N MET A 543 -7.86 -6.38 -15.42
CA MET A 543 -6.86 -6.60 -14.39
C MET A 543 -5.92 -5.41 -14.23
N PHE A 544 -5.42 -5.21 -13.02
CA PHE A 544 -4.29 -4.34 -12.74
C PHE A 544 -3.13 -5.20 -12.26
N ILE A 545 -1.93 -5.00 -12.79
CA ILE A 545 -0.73 -5.75 -12.39
C ILE A 545 0.45 -4.80 -12.22
N ARG A 546 1.01 -4.77 -11.00
CA ARG A 546 2.36 -4.24 -10.73
C ARG A 546 3.29 -5.36 -10.31
N ALA A 547 4.41 -5.52 -11.02
CA ALA A 547 5.46 -6.49 -10.73
C ALA A 547 6.84 -5.82 -10.63
N CYS A 548 7.80 -6.48 -9.98
CA CYS A 548 9.23 -6.13 -10.03
C CYS A 548 10.05 -7.24 -10.71
N ASP A 549 9.39 -7.84 -11.70
CA ASP A 549 9.85 -8.75 -12.74
C ASP A 549 8.75 -8.73 -13.82
N ASP A 550 8.61 -9.77 -14.65
CA ASP A 550 7.56 -9.83 -15.68
C ASP A 550 6.13 -9.60 -15.12
N ALA A 551 5.43 -8.54 -15.53
CA ALA A 551 4.05 -8.30 -15.09
C ALA A 551 3.09 -9.36 -15.66
N ILE A 552 3.20 -9.68 -16.95
CA ILE A 552 2.64 -10.90 -17.54
C ILE A 552 3.77 -11.69 -18.20
N ALA A 553 3.88 -12.96 -17.83
CA ALA A 553 4.83 -13.91 -18.41
C ALA A 553 4.09 -15.12 -19.01
N ILE A 554 4.16 -15.30 -20.33
CA ILE A 554 3.61 -16.49 -20.99
C ILE A 554 4.77 -17.44 -21.31
N LYS A 555 4.90 -18.49 -20.51
CA LYS A 555 6.06 -19.39 -20.47
C LYS A 555 5.68 -20.82 -20.88
N GLY A 556 6.70 -21.59 -21.22
CA GLY A 556 6.62 -22.96 -21.68
C GLY A 556 7.69 -23.76 -20.97
N MET A 557 7.26 -24.66 -20.09
CA MET A 557 8.14 -25.46 -19.22
C MET A 557 7.90 -26.96 -19.45
N ALA A 558 8.01 -27.43 -20.70
CA ALA A 558 8.02 -28.86 -20.99
C ALA A 558 9.18 -29.56 -20.25
N PRO A 559 9.00 -30.79 -19.74
CA PRO A 559 10.10 -31.55 -19.16
C PRO A 559 11.26 -31.69 -20.16
N SER A 560 12.51 -31.52 -19.70
CA SER A 560 13.72 -31.55 -20.55
C SER A 560 13.94 -32.85 -21.34
N THR A 561 13.21 -33.92 -21.00
CA THR A 561 13.14 -35.19 -21.73
C THR A 561 12.21 -35.17 -22.95
N THR A 562 11.49 -34.06 -23.18
CA THR A 562 10.48 -33.90 -24.24
C THR A 562 10.86 -32.75 -25.15
N LEU A 563 10.80 -32.97 -26.48
CA LEU A 563 10.97 -31.88 -27.45
C LEU A 563 9.79 -30.91 -27.34
N PRO A 564 10.00 -29.58 -27.33
CA PRO A 564 8.92 -28.59 -27.24
C PRO A 564 7.79 -28.85 -28.24
N SER A 565 8.13 -29.15 -29.51
CA SER A 565 7.19 -29.49 -30.60
C SER A 565 6.21 -30.63 -30.29
N ASN A 566 6.54 -31.49 -29.33
CA ASN A 566 5.76 -32.68 -28.98
C ASN A 566 4.98 -32.51 -27.65
N TYR A 567 4.94 -31.29 -27.10
CA TYR A 567 4.28 -30.99 -25.83
C TYR A 567 3.07 -30.06 -25.99
N LYS A 568 2.55 -29.55 -24.88
CA LYS A 568 1.41 -28.63 -24.88
C LYS A 568 1.76 -27.27 -25.49
N PRO A 569 0.79 -26.57 -26.11
CA PRO A 569 0.95 -25.20 -26.58
C PRO A 569 0.63 -24.18 -25.48
N ASN A 570 0.90 -22.91 -25.74
CA ASN A 570 0.12 -21.79 -25.21
C ASN A 570 -0.75 -21.27 -26.36
N ARG A 571 -2.08 -21.35 -26.25
CA ARG A 571 -2.97 -21.04 -27.39
C ARG A 571 -4.29 -20.40 -26.95
N ASN A 572 -4.85 -19.49 -27.75
CA ASN A 572 -6.14 -18.85 -27.49
C ASN A 572 -6.14 -18.12 -26.14
N LEU A 573 -5.21 -17.18 -25.96
CA LEU A 573 -5.09 -16.37 -24.74
C LEU A 573 -5.54 -14.94 -25.02
N THR A 574 -6.57 -14.47 -24.34
CA THR A 574 -7.12 -13.11 -24.54
C THR A 574 -6.92 -12.28 -23.28
N PHE A 575 -6.22 -11.17 -23.43
CA PHE A 575 -5.98 -10.17 -22.39
C PHE A 575 -6.67 -8.86 -22.82
N GLU A 576 -7.61 -8.36 -22.03
CA GLU A 576 -8.40 -7.18 -22.39
C GLU A 576 -8.64 -6.25 -21.20
N ARG A 577 -8.50 -4.94 -21.40
CA ARG A 577 -8.57 -3.93 -20.32
C ARG A 577 -7.55 -4.17 -19.21
N ILE A 578 -6.33 -4.57 -19.54
CA ILE A 578 -5.26 -4.79 -18.57
C ILE A 578 -4.50 -3.48 -18.35
N GLN A 579 -4.15 -3.19 -17.10
CA GLN A 579 -3.17 -2.17 -16.74
C GLN A 579 -1.90 -2.85 -16.21
N LEU A 580 -0.76 -2.50 -16.78
CA LEU A 580 0.53 -3.15 -16.54
C LEU A 580 1.55 -2.14 -16.02
N TRP A 581 2.31 -2.57 -15.02
CA TRP A 581 3.45 -1.87 -14.46
C TRP A 581 4.54 -2.89 -14.15
N ASN A 582 5.74 -2.71 -14.69
CA ASN A 582 6.89 -3.52 -14.29
C ASN A 582 8.09 -2.64 -13.90
N ASP A 583 8.56 -2.82 -12.67
CA ASP A 583 9.76 -2.16 -12.13
C ASP A 583 11.07 -2.85 -12.60
N ALA A 584 10.96 -4.01 -13.26
CA ALA A 584 12.04 -4.76 -13.95
C ALA A 584 11.44 -5.66 -15.05
N ASN A 585 12.26 -6.19 -15.96
CA ASN A 585 11.91 -7.18 -17.00
C ASN A 585 10.82 -6.70 -17.99
N ASN A 586 9.69 -7.41 -18.21
CA ASN A 586 8.70 -7.05 -19.23
C ASN A 586 7.32 -6.65 -18.66
N ALA A 587 6.60 -5.76 -19.34
CA ALA A 587 5.19 -5.52 -19.01
C ALA A 587 4.32 -6.68 -19.53
N PHE A 588 4.54 -7.09 -20.78
CA PHE A 588 3.87 -8.24 -21.41
C PHE A 588 4.90 -9.08 -22.18
N GLY A 589 5.38 -10.16 -21.55
CA GLY A 589 6.42 -11.04 -22.08
C GLY A 589 5.90 -12.42 -22.50
N LEU A 590 6.40 -12.91 -23.64
CA LEU A 590 6.36 -14.33 -24.02
C LEU A 590 7.77 -14.91 -23.98
N GLY A 591 7.96 -15.96 -23.20
CA GLY A 591 9.29 -16.44 -22.77
C GLY A 591 9.62 -15.97 -21.34
N ALA A 592 10.89 -16.04 -20.90
CA ALA A 592 12.07 -16.51 -21.63
C ALA A 592 12.09 -18.04 -21.84
N GLU A 593 11.46 -18.80 -20.94
CA GLU A 593 11.28 -20.25 -21.07
C GLU A 593 10.26 -20.56 -22.17
N THR A 594 10.74 -21.01 -23.33
CA THR A 594 9.88 -21.25 -24.52
C THR A 594 9.72 -22.72 -24.91
N GLN A 595 9.73 -23.61 -23.92
CA GLN A 595 9.56 -25.05 -24.09
C GLN A 595 8.06 -25.42 -24.20
N ALA A 596 7.40 -24.92 -25.26
CA ALA A 596 6.03 -25.26 -25.65
C ALA A 596 5.98 -25.61 -27.15
N SER A 597 4.94 -26.31 -27.61
CA SER A 597 4.85 -26.73 -29.02
C SER A 597 4.56 -25.59 -29.99
N ILE A 598 3.83 -24.57 -29.53
CA ILE A 598 3.59 -23.31 -30.23
C ILE A 598 3.03 -22.26 -29.24
N TYR A 599 3.24 -20.98 -29.56
CA TYR A 599 2.54 -19.83 -28.99
C TYR A 599 1.66 -19.23 -30.09
N GLU A 600 0.34 -19.33 -29.96
CA GLU A 600 -0.57 -19.03 -31.09
C GLU A 600 -1.89 -18.40 -30.67
N ASN A 601 -2.37 -17.41 -31.43
CA ASN A 601 -3.65 -16.73 -31.15
C ASN A 601 -3.67 -16.14 -29.74
N ILE A 602 -2.74 -15.22 -29.50
CA ILE A 602 -2.57 -14.49 -28.22
C ILE A 602 -2.85 -13.01 -28.49
N SER A 603 -3.67 -12.36 -27.66
CA SER A 603 -3.98 -10.94 -27.86
C SER A 603 -3.95 -10.14 -26.57
N LEU A 604 -3.35 -8.94 -26.62
CA LEU A 604 -3.49 -7.88 -25.63
C LEU A 604 -4.27 -6.74 -26.29
N LYS A 605 -5.42 -6.36 -25.71
CA LYS A 605 -6.37 -5.41 -26.33
C LYS A 605 -6.85 -4.35 -25.35
N ASN A 606 -7.12 -3.13 -25.81
CA ASN A 606 -7.75 -2.06 -25.01
C ASN A 606 -7.03 -1.83 -23.66
N SER A 607 -5.69 -1.83 -23.65
CA SER A 607 -4.87 -1.98 -22.44
C SER A 607 -3.85 -0.86 -22.29
N ASP A 608 -3.26 -0.74 -21.10
CA ASP A 608 -2.43 0.39 -20.68
C ASP A 608 -1.15 -0.13 -20.02
N ILE A 609 0.01 0.28 -20.52
CA ILE A 609 1.32 0.05 -19.88
C ILE A 609 1.70 1.36 -19.20
N LEU A 610 1.48 1.42 -17.89
CA LEU A 610 1.64 2.62 -17.07
C LEU A 610 3.11 2.94 -16.85
N PHE A 611 3.94 1.90 -16.68
CA PHE A 611 5.39 2.02 -16.55
C PHE A 611 6.05 0.70 -16.96
N SER A 612 7.16 0.76 -17.69
CA SER A 612 7.97 -0.42 -18.01
C SER A 612 9.45 -0.12 -17.93
N TYR A 613 10.16 -0.85 -17.08
CA TYR A 613 11.59 -0.68 -16.84
C TYR A 613 12.34 -1.99 -17.00
N ASP A 614 13.45 -1.99 -17.75
CA ASP A 614 14.14 -3.22 -18.13
C ASP A 614 14.91 -3.86 -16.96
N ASP A 615 15.74 -3.12 -16.23
CA ASP A 615 16.44 -3.62 -15.03
C ASP A 615 16.92 -2.47 -14.13
N PRO A 616 16.69 -2.52 -12.80
CA PRO A 616 17.16 -1.49 -11.88
C PRO A 616 18.67 -1.20 -11.91
N ASN A 617 19.49 -2.15 -12.38
CA ASN A 617 20.96 -2.03 -12.38
C ASN A 617 21.59 -2.12 -13.79
N HIS A 618 20.86 -2.65 -14.78
CA HIS A 618 21.42 -2.98 -16.11
C HIS A 618 20.48 -2.67 -17.30
N HIS A 619 19.51 -1.76 -17.15
CA HIS A 619 18.48 -1.48 -18.17
C HIS A 619 19.02 -1.26 -19.60
N GLU A 620 20.09 -0.50 -19.78
CA GLU A 620 20.70 -0.26 -21.11
C GLU A 620 21.57 -1.42 -21.64
N GLN A 621 21.83 -2.46 -20.83
CA GLN A 621 22.72 -3.59 -21.17
C GLN A 621 21.97 -4.89 -21.50
N LEU A 622 20.70 -5.01 -21.07
CA LEU A 622 19.88 -6.21 -21.25
C LEU A 622 18.84 -5.95 -22.34
N ASP A 623 19.20 -6.28 -23.58
CA ASP A 623 18.38 -6.05 -24.78
C ASP A 623 17.21 -7.04 -24.96
N GLU A 624 17.11 -8.09 -24.13
CA GLU A 624 16.04 -9.09 -24.21
C GLU A 624 14.72 -8.69 -23.52
N ARG A 625 14.57 -7.42 -23.15
CA ARG A 625 13.50 -6.89 -22.28
C ARG A 625 12.75 -5.76 -22.96
N SER A 626 11.44 -5.62 -22.73
CA SER A 626 10.64 -4.49 -23.24
C SER A 626 9.21 -4.49 -22.68
N ALA A 627 8.49 -3.38 -22.92
CA ALA A 627 7.07 -3.28 -22.62
C ALA A 627 6.23 -4.38 -23.33
N MET A 628 6.50 -4.68 -24.60
CA MET A 628 5.85 -5.77 -25.35
C MET A 628 6.90 -6.71 -25.96
N ASN A 629 7.10 -7.86 -25.30
CA ASN A 629 8.27 -8.71 -25.52
C ASN A 629 7.93 -10.13 -26.03
N ILE A 630 8.76 -10.65 -26.94
CA ILE A 630 8.93 -12.07 -27.21
C ILE A 630 10.42 -12.38 -27.17
N CYS A 631 10.88 -13.09 -26.13
CA CYS A 631 12.26 -13.56 -26.01
C CYS A 631 12.31 -15.10 -25.99
N ALA A 632 12.73 -15.70 -27.09
CA ALA A 632 12.73 -17.16 -27.23
C ALA A 632 14.09 -17.81 -26.99
N LEU A 633 14.25 -18.51 -25.87
CA LEU A 633 15.46 -19.29 -25.56
C LEU A 633 15.50 -20.66 -26.25
N HIS A 634 14.36 -21.34 -26.33
CA HIS A 634 14.22 -22.59 -27.07
C HIS A 634 13.52 -22.32 -28.41
N GLY A 635 14.06 -22.91 -29.48
CA GLY A 635 13.42 -22.84 -30.80
C GLY A 635 12.00 -23.41 -30.73
N THR A 636 11.02 -22.55 -31.01
CA THR A 636 9.59 -22.84 -31.18
C THR A 636 8.96 -21.74 -32.03
N TYR A 637 7.65 -21.83 -32.32
CA TYR A 637 6.93 -20.88 -33.17
C TYR A 637 6.02 -19.94 -32.37
N PHE A 638 6.06 -18.66 -32.75
CA PHE A 638 5.16 -17.60 -32.28
C PHE A 638 4.37 -17.09 -33.48
N ARG A 639 3.04 -17.20 -33.43
CA ARG A 639 2.15 -16.94 -34.58
C ARG A 639 0.85 -16.26 -34.19
N ASN A 640 0.35 -15.38 -35.06
CA ASN A 640 -0.94 -14.72 -34.89
C ASN A 640 -1.06 -14.08 -33.49
N ILE A 641 -0.22 -13.08 -33.24
CA ILE A 641 -0.19 -12.34 -31.97
C ILE A 641 -0.60 -10.89 -32.22
N LEU A 642 -1.53 -10.39 -31.43
CA LEU A 642 -2.15 -9.07 -31.62
C LEU A 642 -1.98 -8.18 -30.38
N PHE A 643 -1.38 -7.02 -30.57
CA PHE A 643 -1.40 -5.90 -29.65
C PHE A 643 -2.31 -4.82 -30.25
N GLU A 644 -3.43 -4.50 -29.63
CA GLU A 644 -4.46 -3.60 -30.18
C GLU A 644 -4.95 -2.56 -29.16
N ASP A 645 -5.03 -1.28 -29.57
CA ASP A 645 -5.52 -0.17 -28.75
C ASP A 645 -4.76 -0.01 -27.41
N ILE A 646 -3.42 -0.02 -27.51
CA ILE A 646 -2.47 0.02 -26.39
C ILE A 646 -1.94 1.44 -26.17
N ARG A 647 -2.01 1.92 -24.93
CA ARG A 647 -1.37 3.16 -24.48
C ARG A 647 -0.15 2.81 -23.61
N VAL A 648 1.01 3.36 -23.92
CA VAL A 648 2.24 3.22 -23.13
C VAL A 648 2.61 4.60 -22.61
N TYR A 649 2.59 4.79 -21.30
CA TYR A 649 2.82 6.10 -20.69
C TYR A 649 4.32 6.43 -20.63
N ARG A 650 5.11 5.50 -20.06
CA ARG A 650 6.57 5.59 -19.97
C ARG A 650 7.19 4.20 -20.06
N CYS A 651 8.15 4.00 -20.95
CA CYS A 651 8.93 2.77 -21.03
C CYS A 651 10.39 3.04 -21.39
N GLU A 652 11.28 2.13 -21.00
CA GLU A 652 12.62 2.01 -21.57
C GLU A 652 12.51 1.49 -23.01
N ARG A 653 12.49 0.17 -23.25
CA ARG A 653 12.27 -0.39 -24.60
C ARG A 653 10.78 -0.65 -24.85
N LEU A 654 10.28 -0.24 -26.02
CA LEU A 654 8.86 -0.35 -26.37
C LEU A 654 8.49 -1.77 -26.86
N ILE A 655 9.29 -2.33 -27.78
CA ILE A 655 9.06 -3.66 -28.37
C ILE A 655 10.38 -4.42 -28.46
N GLY A 656 10.35 -5.70 -28.11
CA GLY A 656 11.44 -6.66 -28.29
C GLY A 656 10.90 -7.95 -28.90
N LEU A 657 11.39 -8.38 -30.05
CA LEU A 657 10.97 -9.65 -30.69
C LEU A 657 12.19 -10.42 -31.19
N GLY A 658 12.54 -11.53 -30.55
CA GLY A 658 13.63 -12.36 -31.04
C GLY A 658 14.01 -13.61 -30.26
N PHE A 659 15.22 -14.08 -30.55
CA PHE A 659 15.78 -15.35 -30.09
C PHE A 659 17.14 -15.14 -29.43
N LYS A 660 17.39 -15.77 -28.27
CA LYS A 660 18.70 -15.73 -27.59
C LYS A 660 19.21 -17.13 -27.19
N ASN A 661 20.52 -17.30 -27.13
CA ASN A 661 21.12 -18.53 -26.60
C ASN A 661 21.04 -18.62 -25.07
N ASP A 662 20.87 -17.50 -24.37
CA ASP A 662 20.76 -17.43 -22.92
C ASP A 662 19.98 -16.18 -22.44
N PHE A 663 19.60 -16.19 -21.16
CA PHE A 663 18.92 -15.08 -20.47
C PHE A 663 19.55 -14.89 -19.08
N TRP A 664 19.50 -13.65 -18.57
CA TRP A 664 20.03 -13.27 -17.26
C TRP A 664 21.50 -13.67 -17.05
N PHE A 665 22.40 -13.05 -17.83
CA PHE A 665 23.85 -13.25 -17.75
C PHE A 665 24.29 -14.72 -17.86
N GLY A 666 23.70 -15.49 -18.78
CA GLY A 666 23.97 -16.91 -18.92
C GLY A 666 23.30 -17.84 -17.91
N SER A 667 22.51 -17.34 -16.96
CA SER A 667 21.90 -18.15 -15.89
C SER A 667 20.86 -19.14 -16.41
N LEU A 668 20.10 -18.75 -17.42
CA LEU A 668 19.14 -19.62 -18.12
C LEU A 668 19.66 -19.89 -19.53
N GLN A 669 19.74 -21.17 -19.91
CA GLN A 669 20.34 -21.61 -21.17
C GLN A 669 19.26 -22.05 -22.16
N GLY A 670 19.38 -21.59 -23.41
CA GLY A 670 18.50 -21.91 -24.51
C GLY A 670 18.91 -23.12 -25.34
N ASN A 671 18.15 -23.39 -26.40
CA ASN A 671 18.49 -24.37 -27.42
C ASN A 671 17.96 -23.94 -28.80
N GLN A 672 18.81 -23.21 -29.53
CA GLN A 672 18.51 -22.74 -30.88
C GLN A 672 18.77 -23.80 -31.97
N LYS A 673 19.10 -25.04 -31.63
CA LYS A 673 19.15 -26.17 -32.60
C LYS A 673 17.76 -26.67 -33.00
N LEU A 674 16.72 -26.27 -32.27
CA LEU A 674 15.33 -26.60 -32.54
C LEU A 674 14.73 -25.67 -33.62
N PRO A 675 13.79 -26.13 -34.48
CA PRO A 675 13.06 -25.27 -35.40
C PRO A 675 12.27 -24.18 -34.68
N GLY A 676 12.12 -22.99 -35.27
CA GLY A 676 11.33 -21.91 -34.70
C GLY A 676 11.25 -20.69 -35.61
N GLY A 677 10.43 -19.72 -35.22
CA GLY A 677 10.23 -18.45 -35.93
C GLY A 677 9.17 -17.59 -35.25
N ILE A 678 9.28 -16.27 -35.44
CA ILE A 678 8.29 -15.28 -34.98
C ILE A 678 7.64 -14.71 -36.23
N GLU A 679 6.35 -14.96 -36.44
CA GLU A 679 5.65 -14.48 -37.62
C GLU A 679 4.19 -14.07 -37.35
N GLU A 680 3.66 -13.19 -38.20
CA GLU A 680 2.25 -12.73 -38.11
C GLU A 680 1.93 -12.03 -36.78
N ILE A 681 2.82 -11.11 -36.37
CA ILE A 681 2.66 -10.25 -35.20
C ILE A 681 2.07 -8.91 -35.67
N THR A 682 1.03 -8.41 -35.02
CA THR A 682 0.40 -7.13 -35.35
C THR A 682 0.38 -6.21 -34.14
N PHE A 683 0.93 -5.01 -34.30
CA PHE A 683 0.75 -3.86 -33.42
C PHE A 683 -0.22 -2.90 -34.09
N ARG A 684 -1.44 -2.78 -33.57
CA ARG A 684 -2.48 -1.87 -34.08
C ARG A 684 -2.82 -0.82 -33.04
N ASN A 685 -2.89 0.45 -33.44
CA ASN A 685 -3.28 1.55 -32.55
C ASN A 685 -2.46 1.60 -31.25
N VAL A 686 -1.15 1.40 -31.35
CA VAL A 686 -0.23 1.51 -30.21
C VAL A 686 0.28 2.94 -30.13
N THR A 687 0.20 3.58 -28.97
CA THR A 687 0.77 4.91 -28.73
C THR A 687 1.69 4.88 -27.53
N SER A 688 2.99 5.16 -27.73
CA SER A 688 3.90 5.53 -26.65
C SER A 688 3.94 7.05 -26.50
N MET A 689 3.64 7.52 -25.29
CA MET A 689 3.36 8.93 -25.00
C MET A 689 4.62 9.73 -24.67
N SER A 690 5.50 9.22 -23.82
CA SER A 690 6.70 9.92 -23.35
C SER A 690 8.01 9.21 -23.72
N ASN A 691 9.10 9.98 -23.74
CA ASN A 691 10.47 9.45 -23.69
C ASN A 691 10.86 9.27 -22.21
N SER A 692 11.67 8.25 -21.85
CA SER A 692 12.15 8.05 -20.47
C SER A 692 13.46 8.80 -20.16
N GLY A 693 14.11 9.37 -21.17
CA GLY A 693 15.45 9.98 -21.09
C GLY A 693 16.61 8.99 -21.28
N SER A 694 16.32 7.69 -21.43
CA SER A 694 17.27 6.59 -21.62
C SER A 694 17.83 6.50 -23.04
N GLU A 695 19.03 5.92 -23.22
CA GLU A 695 19.60 5.70 -24.57
C GLU A 695 18.77 4.74 -25.43
N ILE A 696 17.98 3.86 -24.79
CA ILE A 696 17.10 2.87 -25.43
C ILE A 696 15.62 3.28 -25.43
N ALA A 697 15.31 4.54 -25.07
CA ALA A 697 13.94 5.01 -24.91
C ALA A 697 13.09 4.80 -26.19
N ASN A 698 11.98 4.09 -26.01
CA ASN A 698 11.04 3.70 -27.05
C ASN A 698 11.60 2.83 -28.20
N ASP A 699 12.75 2.18 -28.02
CA ASP A 699 13.33 1.31 -29.06
C ASP A 699 12.42 0.10 -29.41
N ILE A 700 12.52 -0.31 -30.67
CA ILE A 700 11.92 -1.50 -31.26
C ILE A 700 13.06 -2.41 -31.71
N TRP A 701 13.38 -3.43 -30.91
CA TRP A 701 14.45 -4.38 -31.20
C TRP A 701 13.90 -5.67 -31.82
N LEU A 702 14.21 -5.91 -33.09
CA LEU A 702 13.79 -7.10 -33.81
C LEU A 702 15.02 -7.94 -34.17
N TYR A 703 15.10 -9.19 -33.72
CA TYR A 703 16.32 -9.98 -33.88
C TYR A 703 16.04 -11.46 -34.13
N GLY A 704 16.41 -11.94 -35.33
CA GLY A 704 16.34 -13.38 -35.64
C GLY A 704 17.58 -14.13 -35.15
N TRP A 705 17.69 -15.41 -35.49
CA TRP A 705 18.84 -16.24 -35.12
C TRP A 705 19.42 -17.03 -36.30
N TYR A 706 20.74 -17.02 -36.42
CA TYR A 706 21.48 -17.92 -37.30
C TYR A 706 22.83 -18.31 -36.70
N GLU A 707 23.14 -19.60 -36.78
CA GLU A 707 24.44 -20.19 -36.49
C GLU A 707 24.60 -21.40 -37.42
N ASP A 708 25.81 -21.62 -37.96
CA ASP A 708 26.08 -22.74 -38.87
C ASP A 708 25.66 -24.09 -38.27
N GLY A 709 24.90 -24.86 -39.05
CA GLY A 709 24.36 -26.16 -38.60
C GLY A 709 23.12 -26.07 -37.69
N THR A 710 22.56 -24.88 -37.45
CA THR A 710 21.27 -24.69 -36.77
C THR A 710 20.17 -24.28 -37.77
N PRO A 711 18.87 -24.50 -37.46
CA PRO A 711 17.78 -23.93 -38.26
C PRO A 711 17.74 -22.41 -38.10
N MET A 712 17.87 -21.68 -39.20
CA MET A 712 17.65 -20.22 -39.27
C MET A 712 16.27 -19.87 -38.70
N LYS A 713 16.20 -18.79 -37.89
CA LYS A 713 14.97 -18.31 -37.25
C LYS A 713 14.71 -16.89 -37.67
N GLU A 714 13.57 -16.70 -38.32
CA GLU A 714 13.17 -15.43 -38.91
C GLU A 714 12.19 -14.70 -37.99
N VAL A 715 12.26 -13.38 -37.98
CA VAL A 715 11.22 -12.48 -37.47
C VAL A 715 10.58 -11.81 -38.68
N LYS A 716 9.33 -12.16 -39.02
CA LYS A 716 8.75 -11.73 -40.30
C LYS A 716 7.25 -11.49 -40.28
N ASN A 717 6.75 -10.78 -41.30
CA ASN A 717 5.34 -10.42 -41.43
C ASN A 717 4.85 -9.63 -40.20
N ILE A 718 5.68 -8.69 -39.72
CA ILE A 718 5.37 -7.84 -38.57
C ILE A 718 4.60 -6.63 -39.08
N VAL A 719 3.38 -6.41 -38.58
CA VAL A 719 2.51 -5.32 -39.01
C VAL A 719 2.51 -4.22 -37.95
N PHE A 720 2.94 -3.01 -38.34
CA PHE A 720 2.79 -1.79 -37.57
C PHE A 720 1.65 -0.97 -38.18
N ASP A 721 0.47 -1.01 -37.57
CA ASP A 721 -0.75 -0.40 -38.07
C ASP A 721 -1.15 0.76 -37.17
N ASN A 722 -0.91 2.00 -37.59
CA ASN A 722 -1.20 3.20 -36.80
C ASN A 722 -0.46 3.23 -35.43
N VAL A 723 0.84 2.94 -35.45
CA VAL A 723 1.73 2.99 -34.28
C VAL A 723 2.36 4.38 -34.15
N ILE A 724 2.28 4.99 -32.96
CA ILE A 724 2.75 6.34 -32.67
C ILE A 724 3.76 6.30 -31.52
N ILE A 725 4.91 6.94 -31.69
CA ILE A 725 5.97 7.06 -30.67
C ILE A 725 6.29 8.54 -30.47
N GLU A 726 6.11 9.06 -29.26
CA GLU A 726 6.37 10.46 -28.91
C GLU A 726 5.65 11.45 -29.86
N GLY A 727 4.44 11.05 -30.29
CA GLY A 727 3.67 11.81 -31.26
C GLY A 727 4.27 11.83 -32.68
N ASN A 728 5.05 10.82 -33.05
CA ASN A 728 5.49 10.56 -34.42
C ASN A 728 4.87 9.25 -34.91
N LEU A 729 4.28 9.27 -36.10
CA LEU A 729 3.76 8.06 -36.74
C LEU A 729 4.92 7.21 -37.25
N LEU A 730 4.91 5.91 -36.96
CA LEU A 730 5.91 4.96 -37.45
C LEU A 730 5.62 4.57 -38.90
N THR A 731 6.37 5.13 -39.85
CA THR A 731 6.06 5.06 -41.30
C THR A 731 6.93 4.11 -42.12
N GLY A 732 8.06 3.64 -41.60
CA GLY A 732 9.07 2.89 -42.34
C GLY A 732 10.09 2.20 -41.43
N ASP A 733 10.85 1.29 -42.01
CA ASP A 733 11.93 0.51 -41.38
C ASP A 733 13.26 1.29 -41.29
N ASP A 734 13.34 2.45 -41.94
CA ASP A 734 14.40 3.46 -41.78
C ASP A 734 14.22 4.36 -40.53
N ASN A 735 13.14 4.17 -39.78
CA ASN A 735 12.86 4.94 -38.57
C ASN A 735 13.89 4.66 -37.46
N MET A 736 14.35 5.72 -36.79
CA MET A 736 15.41 5.64 -35.78
C MET A 736 15.13 4.70 -34.60
N HIS A 737 13.88 4.42 -34.24
CA HIS A 737 13.53 3.48 -33.16
C HIS A 737 13.64 2.01 -33.59
N ILE A 738 13.62 1.69 -34.90
CA ILE A 738 13.72 0.31 -35.37
C ILE A 738 15.18 -0.10 -35.46
N LYS A 739 15.52 -1.15 -34.70
CA LYS A 739 16.83 -1.79 -34.70
C LYS A 739 16.66 -3.23 -35.20
N THR A 740 17.60 -3.73 -36.02
CA THR A 740 17.63 -5.14 -36.41
C THR A 740 19.04 -5.74 -36.37
N ASN A 741 19.13 -7.07 -36.27
CA ASN A 741 20.39 -7.81 -36.37
C ASN A 741 20.69 -8.36 -37.78
N ASN A 742 20.09 -7.78 -38.82
CA ASN A 742 20.37 -8.15 -40.21
C ASN A 742 21.82 -7.85 -40.60
N THR A 743 22.38 -8.67 -41.48
CA THR A 743 23.69 -8.46 -42.12
C THR A 743 23.58 -8.62 -43.64
N ASP A 744 24.62 -8.21 -44.38
CA ASP A 744 24.69 -8.41 -45.85
C ASP A 744 24.54 -9.89 -46.27
N ASP A 745 24.96 -10.82 -45.41
CA ASP A 745 24.87 -12.27 -45.65
C ASP A 745 23.53 -12.88 -45.17
N HIS A 746 22.87 -12.27 -44.18
CA HIS A 746 21.71 -12.84 -43.47
C HIS A 746 20.61 -11.81 -43.19
N GLU A 747 19.55 -11.85 -44.00
CA GLU A 747 18.28 -11.17 -43.75
C GLU A 747 17.39 -12.03 -42.82
N LEU A 748 17.51 -11.79 -41.51
CA LEU A 748 16.83 -12.51 -40.44
C LEU A 748 15.49 -11.87 -40.06
N VAL A 749 15.38 -10.54 -40.21
CA VAL A 749 14.18 -9.73 -39.97
C VAL A 749 13.70 -9.18 -41.32
N LYS A 750 12.45 -9.45 -41.71
CA LYS A 750 11.94 -9.03 -43.03
C LYS A 750 10.43 -8.93 -43.14
N ASN A 751 9.97 -8.26 -44.21
CA ASN A 751 8.55 -8.00 -44.44
C ASN A 751 7.91 -7.29 -43.22
N LEU A 752 8.51 -6.16 -42.83
CA LEU A 752 7.91 -5.20 -41.92
C LEU A 752 6.87 -4.39 -42.71
N ILE A 753 5.63 -4.35 -42.24
CA ILE A 753 4.49 -3.81 -42.98
C ILE A 753 3.90 -2.63 -42.21
N PHE A 754 4.18 -1.43 -42.70
CA PHE A 754 3.65 -0.19 -42.13
C PHE A 754 2.30 0.15 -42.76
N LYS A 755 1.29 0.35 -41.92
CA LYS A 755 -0.08 0.67 -42.30
C LYS A 755 -0.59 1.83 -41.46
N ASN A 756 -1.53 2.56 -42.02
CA ASN A 756 -2.22 3.67 -41.38
C ASN A 756 -3.73 3.44 -41.37
N SER A 757 -4.16 2.18 -41.17
CA SER A 757 -5.58 1.82 -41.15
C SER A 757 -6.24 2.57 -40.00
N VAL A 758 -7.35 3.24 -40.29
CA VAL A 758 -8.04 4.08 -39.30
C VAL A 758 -9.28 3.33 -38.80
N SER A 759 -9.14 2.64 -37.68
CA SER A 759 -10.23 2.59 -36.69
C SER A 759 -10.15 3.86 -35.82
N ASP A 760 -11.25 4.20 -35.15
CA ASP A 760 -11.40 5.43 -34.37
C ASP A 760 -10.48 5.44 -33.14
N MET A 761 -9.21 5.83 -33.34
CA MET A 761 -8.25 5.94 -32.24
C MET A 761 -8.64 7.12 -31.35
N ASN A 762 -9.13 6.81 -30.16
CA ASN A 762 -9.43 7.76 -29.09
C ASN A 762 -8.12 8.36 -28.53
N LEU A 763 -7.54 9.30 -29.29
CA LEU A 763 -6.34 10.07 -28.94
C LEU A 763 -6.66 11.12 -27.87
N PHE A 764 -6.87 10.63 -26.66
CA PHE A 764 -6.79 11.41 -25.45
C PHE A 764 -5.31 11.69 -25.12
N VAL A 765 -5.10 12.79 -24.40
CA VAL A 765 -3.78 13.23 -23.96
C VAL A 765 -3.97 13.69 -22.53
N ASN A 766 -3.22 13.06 -21.63
CA ASN A 766 -3.11 13.49 -20.26
C ASN A 766 -2.27 14.77 -20.18
N ASP A 767 -2.79 15.71 -19.38
CA ASP A 767 -2.16 16.85 -18.74
C ASP A 767 -3.28 17.78 -18.29
N ASN A 768 -3.07 18.53 -17.21
CA ASN A 768 -4.07 19.43 -16.61
C ASN A 768 -4.43 20.67 -17.49
N ARG A 769 -4.11 20.63 -18.79
CA ARG A 769 -4.44 21.62 -19.84
C ARG A 769 -5.10 20.91 -21.02
N GLN A 770 -6.44 20.86 -21.05
CA GLN A 770 -7.18 20.20 -22.14
C GLN A 770 -6.93 20.84 -23.51
N VAL A 771 -5.96 20.36 -24.27
CA VAL A 771 -5.82 20.70 -25.70
C VAL A 771 -6.59 19.68 -26.54
N SER A 772 -7.59 20.15 -27.27
CA SER A 772 -8.45 19.34 -28.15
C SER A 772 -8.38 19.85 -29.59
N MET A 773 -8.48 18.95 -30.56
CA MET A 773 -8.68 19.31 -31.97
C MET A 773 -10.07 18.95 -32.44
N TYR A 774 -10.75 19.88 -33.12
CA TYR A 774 -12.09 19.65 -33.63
C TYR A 774 -12.33 20.35 -34.99
N PRO A 775 -12.94 19.68 -35.97
CA PRO A 775 -13.24 18.25 -36.00
C PRO A 775 -11.99 17.43 -36.37
N ILE A 776 -11.89 16.19 -35.87
CA ILE A 776 -10.81 15.25 -36.25
C ILE A 776 -10.99 14.65 -37.66
N ALA A 777 -12.17 14.81 -38.26
CA ALA A 777 -12.43 14.53 -39.67
C ALA A 777 -13.21 15.69 -40.29
N THR A 778 -12.73 16.21 -41.42
CA THR A 778 -13.23 17.42 -42.08
C THR A 778 -13.14 17.28 -43.58
N ASP A 779 -13.99 17.98 -44.35
CA ASP A 779 -13.89 18.00 -45.80
C ASP A 779 -12.81 19.03 -46.24
N ALA A 780 -12.17 18.81 -47.38
CA ALA A 780 -11.14 19.72 -47.92
C ALA A 780 -11.60 21.19 -47.91
N GLY A 781 -10.80 22.06 -47.27
CA GLY A 781 -11.09 23.48 -47.11
C GLY A 781 -11.82 23.89 -45.82
N ARG A 782 -12.32 22.96 -44.99
CA ARG A 782 -12.96 23.26 -43.70
C ARG A 782 -11.96 23.18 -42.54
N ASN A 783 -11.60 24.35 -42.00
CA ASN A 783 -10.62 24.52 -40.92
C ASN A 783 -10.87 23.62 -39.70
N ILE A 784 -9.77 23.26 -39.04
CA ILE A 784 -9.73 22.52 -37.78
C ILE A 784 -9.36 23.51 -36.67
N TYR A 785 -9.93 23.34 -35.49
CA TYR A 785 -9.75 24.25 -34.36
C TYR A 785 -9.02 23.57 -33.23
N VAL A 786 -8.06 24.27 -32.64
CA VAL A 786 -7.41 23.87 -31.39
C VAL A 786 -8.14 24.58 -30.25
N ILE A 787 -8.65 23.79 -29.30
CA ILE A 787 -9.53 24.24 -28.22
C ILE A 787 -8.82 23.99 -26.89
N GLY A 788 -8.98 24.93 -25.94
CA GLY A 788 -8.55 24.78 -24.54
C GLY A 788 -7.12 25.25 -24.22
N ILE A 789 -6.41 25.83 -25.20
CA ILE A 789 -5.23 26.67 -25.01
C ILE A 789 -5.39 27.98 -25.79
N SER A 790 -4.77 29.07 -25.33
CA SER A 790 -4.69 30.33 -26.05
C SER A 790 -3.43 30.42 -26.90
N SER A 791 -3.59 30.61 -28.22
CA SER A 791 -2.50 30.85 -29.17
C SER A 791 -1.41 29.76 -29.24
N PRO A 792 -1.77 28.48 -29.41
CA PRO A 792 -0.80 27.40 -29.55
C PRO A 792 -0.02 27.53 -30.85
N CYS A 793 1.24 27.10 -30.84
CA CYS A 793 1.99 26.80 -32.07
C CYS A 793 1.56 25.42 -32.58
N TRP A 794 1.56 25.19 -33.89
CA TRP A 794 1.26 23.88 -34.47
C TRP A 794 2.02 23.60 -35.76
N GLN A 795 2.38 22.34 -35.98
CA GLN A 795 3.03 21.82 -37.18
C GLN A 795 2.24 20.62 -37.70
N ALA A 796 1.98 20.58 -39.00
CA ALA A 796 1.16 19.57 -39.64
C ALA A 796 1.93 18.85 -40.76
N TYR A 797 1.93 17.52 -40.71
CA TYR A 797 2.67 16.62 -41.59
C TYR A 797 1.70 15.71 -42.35
N ASN A 798 2.05 15.29 -43.56
CA ASN A 798 1.28 14.25 -44.27
C ASN A 798 1.71 12.84 -43.83
N VAL A 799 0.99 11.81 -44.34
CA VAL A 799 1.29 10.38 -44.09
C VAL A 799 2.72 9.93 -44.40
N ASN A 800 3.48 10.69 -45.19
CA ASN A 800 4.87 10.39 -45.56
C ASN A 800 5.88 11.20 -44.72
N GLY A 801 5.45 11.81 -43.60
CA GLY A 801 6.32 12.57 -42.70
C GLY A 801 6.71 13.98 -43.18
N TYR A 802 6.33 14.41 -44.40
CA TYR A 802 6.68 15.74 -44.89
C TYR A 802 5.84 16.83 -44.21
N LEU A 803 6.51 17.86 -43.68
CA LEU A 803 5.87 19.07 -43.17
C LEU A 803 5.06 19.74 -44.28
N CYS A 804 3.74 19.80 -44.09
CA CYS A 804 2.82 20.43 -45.03
C CYS A 804 2.54 21.88 -44.68
N LYS A 805 2.49 22.20 -43.38
CA LYS A 805 2.17 23.54 -42.89
C LYS A 805 2.54 23.69 -41.42
N GLU A 806 2.80 24.91 -41.01
CA GLU A 806 2.90 25.30 -39.60
C GLU A 806 2.20 26.64 -39.36
N GLY A 807 1.97 26.99 -38.10
CA GLY A 807 1.35 28.24 -37.74
C GLY A 807 1.17 28.42 -36.24
N VAL A 808 0.54 29.54 -35.88
CA VAL A 808 0.20 29.90 -34.49
C VAL A 808 -1.26 30.29 -34.43
N GLY A 809 -1.95 29.89 -33.37
CA GLY A 809 -3.35 30.22 -33.12
C GLY A 809 -4.30 29.02 -33.16
N ASN A 810 -5.48 29.22 -32.59
CA ASN A 810 -6.50 28.19 -32.35
C ASN A 810 -7.19 27.64 -33.63
N MET A 811 -6.63 27.88 -34.81
CA MET A 811 -7.21 27.50 -36.10
C MET A 811 -6.13 27.03 -37.05
N ILE A 812 -6.31 25.84 -37.59
CA ILE A 812 -5.47 25.17 -38.57
C ILE A 812 -6.18 25.24 -39.93
N PRO A 813 -5.74 26.13 -40.85
CA PRO A 813 -6.36 26.28 -42.16
C PRO A 813 -5.90 25.19 -43.14
N VAL A 814 -6.75 24.19 -43.34
CA VAL A 814 -6.55 23.02 -44.23
C VAL A 814 -6.93 23.29 -45.70
N ASN A 815 -7.14 24.55 -46.08
CA ASN A 815 -7.43 24.90 -47.47
C ASN A 815 -6.21 24.61 -48.37
N GLY A 816 -6.46 23.93 -49.50
CA GLY A 816 -5.43 23.43 -50.41
C GLY A 816 -4.76 22.11 -49.99
N TRP A 817 -5.23 21.46 -48.92
CA TRP A 817 -4.76 20.11 -48.56
C TRP A 817 -5.53 19.05 -49.37
N SER A 818 -4.81 18.01 -49.80
CA SER A 818 -5.41 16.86 -50.48
C SER A 818 -6.22 16.01 -49.48
N PRO A 819 -7.25 15.27 -49.95
CA PRO A 819 -7.85 14.21 -49.16
C PRO A 819 -6.79 13.22 -48.67
N GLY A 820 -6.81 12.89 -47.38
CA GLY A 820 -5.75 12.12 -46.73
C GLY A 820 -5.67 12.33 -45.22
N VAL A 821 -4.77 11.60 -44.59
CA VAL A 821 -4.47 11.70 -43.16
C VAL A 821 -3.30 12.67 -42.95
N TYR A 822 -3.43 13.51 -41.93
CA TYR A 822 -2.36 14.41 -41.50
C TYR A 822 -2.14 14.25 -39.99
N LEU A 823 -0.88 14.38 -39.59
CA LEU A 823 -0.45 14.39 -38.19
C LEU A 823 -0.23 15.85 -37.79
N VAL A 824 -0.87 16.31 -36.72
CA VAL A 824 -0.68 17.65 -36.18
C VAL A 824 -0.03 17.55 -34.81
N LYS A 825 1.13 18.19 -34.69
CA LYS A 825 1.78 18.49 -33.42
C LYS A 825 1.37 19.89 -32.98
N ILE A 826 1.16 20.06 -31.68
CA ILE A 826 0.75 21.30 -31.02
C ILE A 826 1.75 21.56 -29.90
N TYR A 827 2.27 22.78 -29.84
CA TYR A 827 3.35 23.20 -28.96
C TYR A 827 2.93 24.40 -28.09
N ASP A 828 3.52 24.50 -26.91
CA ASP A 828 3.41 25.68 -26.06
C ASP A 828 4.36 26.82 -26.53
N THR A 829 4.39 27.89 -25.76
CA THR A 829 5.26 29.06 -26.03
C THR A 829 6.75 28.79 -25.84
N ASP A 830 7.10 27.67 -25.20
CA ASP A 830 8.47 27.27 -24.88
C ASP A 830 8.96 26.12 -25.79
N ASN A 831 8.18 25.78 -26.82
CA ASN A 831 8.35 24.70 -27.80
C ASN A 831 8.22 23.27 -27.26
N ASN A 832 7.63 23.06 -26.08
CA ASN A 832 7.27 21.72 -25.62
C ASN A 832 6.05 21.21 -26.40
N VAL A 833 6.03 19.92 -26.75
CA VAL A 833 4.87 19.30 -27.41
C VAL A 833 3.76 19.10 -26.37
N ILE A 834 2.68 19.88 -26.47
CA ILE A 834 1.49 19.72 -25.60
C ILE A 834 0.61 18.57 -26.09
N LYS A 835 0.52 18.40 -27.42
CA LYS A 835 -0.36 17.40 -28.01
C LYS A 835 0.11 17.01 -29.39
N VAL A 836 -0.01 15.72 -29.69
CA VAL A 836 -0.11 15.26 -31.07
C VAL A 836 -1.49 14.68 -31.29
N GLY A 837 -2.08 14.94 -32.46
CA GLY A 837 -3.29 14.28 -32.88
C GLY A 837 -3.36 14.09 -34.39
N LYS A 838 -4.22 13.15 -34.77
CA LYS A 838 -4.46 12.74 -36.15
C LYS A 838 -5.70 13.44 -36.67
N ILE A 839 -5.65 13.94 -37.90
CA ILE A 839 -6.76 14.60 -38.57
C ILE A 839 -6.96 14.02 -39.97
N ILE A 840 -8.21 13.93 -40.41
CA ILE A 840 -8.61 13.35 -41.69
C ILE A 840 -9.22 14.45 -42.56
N ILE A 841 -8.64 14.65 -43.75
CA ILE A 841 -9.23 15.46 -44.81
C ILE A 841 -9.98 14.51 -45.76
N ARG A 842 -11.27 14.78 -45.99
CA ARG A 842 -12.15 14.08 -46.94
C ARG A 842 -12.24 14.83 -48.28
#